data_AF-A0A194X4R8-F1
#
_entry.id   AF-A0A194X4R8-F1
#
_cell.length_a   1.000
_cell.length_b   1.000
_cell.length_c   1.000
_cell.angle_alpha   90.00
_cell.angle_beta   90.00
_cell.angle_gamma   90.00
#
_symmetry.space_group_name_H-M   'P 1'
#
loop_
_entity.id
_entity.type
_entity.pdbx_description
1 polymer ?
#
loop_
_entity_poly.entity_id
_entity_poly.type
_entity_poly.pdbx_seq_one_letter_code
_entity_poly.pdbx_strand_id
1 'polypeptide(L)'
;MSSQHASGDHYRNYQDDRSAKSQDTVYTTSNGVPMPHPYETQRAGDNGPLLLQDFHLIDLLSHFDRERIPERVVHAKGSGAHGTYKTTNTLEDLCLADMFKEGKECPVTVRFSTVGGESGSHDCARDPRGFSVKFKTEEGNWDVVANNTPSFFLRDPAKFPHFIHTQKRNPSTHLTHADDSTVFWDYLSQNPESIHQVMILMGDRGIPDGYRFMHGYYGHTIKLVNKAGEWVYCQLHMISQQGTKFITQEDSATKSPDYSQKDLYNAIESGDYPKWSVEVQTMTAKEAEELWEKQKINVFDLTHVWPHKQFPLRKVGEFTLHENAQNYFAEIEQVAFNPSHMVPGIEPSADPVLQSRLFSYPDAHRHRVGVNYQQLPVNAPRVNYRMANFQRDGSMAFLNQGARPNYISSIEPIRFRERSVNLDKTHGHFIGNAVTFLSEIREEDFTAPRALWEKIFDAKAKERFVGNVSGHMENCKDKEIIKRQIAIFREVSEDLASRLEKATGVKGYDGITGMTFNGTHNGMGGARKQANGMKSTGGNEQNGAPVKGSHAGAAGAKGINGHANGVNGHSNGVEAPLKDPITLCKMFLRLVIAVLAIGNVLAQTSNQTSLPQYSTNATARAQAIAVKRAGWLYGPGLLNGPFYPAGPLGAARTERDLGLFAIDEAWINGSINADLPAIEAAVIGNGGFHNLADYVNLLYVNKLGDAVPGGEDLGILTNYTEDLLFSMERLSENPYSIRRVKLTDTLPFTIPDSTSISLSSLTLRGLQLSSRLFIVDHSYQAKYPTNARFGGYCTAYFFIDPKSGNFLPLAIKTNIGADLVYTPLDGAIDWLFAKILFNVNDFFHAEMYHLAATHMVGEIVHEAAMRTLSDDHPVMALLERSGLEDQGFFINSTGCMDFITDFYPTAGAFQSNYLEVGLQASGLLGPATQPALKSFPFYEDASTIRNVILQFMTSFVNAYYANDVVVASDSELQAWFVEANGPAKVIDFPCSPSGAFHACGKADLIAILTHTALLTGVIHHALNTGDMITTSGTLPFHPFALHAPLPTTKGLNITQLLTYLPGPADAIFQLDLLSVFNRPQYAAQNRTLVHAYNDASFLSQFNEQVTVAEAGYRQGMETIGAEIRGRGFDAEGLSQGMPFVWKNRLDIIGVGVLACEMIGLLLK
;
A
#
# COMPACT_ATOMS: atom_id res chain seq x y z
N MET A 1 34.79 8.67 45.31
CA MET A 1 33.83 7.55 45.13
C MET A 1 33.03 7.91 43.88
N SER A 2 32.96 7.15 42.80
CA SER A 2 32.91 5.69 42.66
C SER A 2 33.26 5.27 41.23
N SER A 3 33.82 4.06 41.12
CA SER A 3 33.93 3.17 39.94
C SER A 3 34.31 3.78 38.59
N GLN A 4 35.59 3.59 38.23
CA GLN A 4 35.98 3.30 36.86
C GLN A 4 35.09 2.15 36.34
N HIS A 5 34.11 2.44 35.50
CA HIS A 5 33.40 1.41 34.77
C HIS A 5 34.32 0.89 33.67
N ALA A 6 34.68 -0.40 33.75
CA ALA A 6 35.45 -1.10 32.72
C ALA A 6 34.65 -1.36 31.43
N SER A 7 33.38 -0.92 31.40
CA SER A 7 32.44 -0.99 30.28
C SER A 7 32.04 0.42 29.86
N GLY A 8 31.89 0.66 28.55
CA GLY A 8 31.46 1.96 28.01
C GLY A 8 30.07 2.40 28.49
N ASP A 9 29.69 3.63 28.14
CA ASP A 9 28.42 4.21 28.57
C ASP A 9 27.21 3.40 28.10
N HIS A 10 26.24 3.20 28.99
CA HIS A 10 24.96 2.55 28.66
C HIS A 10 24.16 3.28 27.60
N TYR A 11 24.38 4.59 27.44
CA TYR A 11 23.72 5.45 26.46
C TYR A 11 24.74 6.38 25.82
N ARG A 12 24.94 6.30 24.51
CA ARG A 12 25.71 7.30 23.77
C ARG A 12 24.85 8.54 23.54
N ASN A 13 25.43 9.71 23.76
CA ASN A 13 24.74 11.00 23.61
C ASN A 13 24.95 11.55 22.19
N TYR A 14 23.88 12.00 21.53
CA TYR A 14 23.97 12.61 20.20
C TYR A 14 24.93 13.81 20.13
N GLN A 15 25.00 14.63 21.19
CA GLN A 15 25.93 15.77 21.24
C GLN A 15 27.38 15.32 21.38
N ASP A 16 27.62 14.23 22.13
CA ASP A 16 28.94 13.63 22.26
C ASP A 16 29.41 13.11 20.90
N ASP A 17 28.57 12.30 20.22
CA ASP A 17 28.81 11.79 18.86
C ASP A 17 29.05 12.92 17.84
N ARG A 18 28.19 13.95 17.82
CA ARG A 18 28.36 15.14 16.95
C ARG A 18 29.69 15.86 17.19
N SER A 19 30.22 15.85 18.41
CA SER A 19 31.44 16.55 18.79
C SER A 19 32.70 15.69 18.77
N ALA A 20 32.55 14.38 18.61
CA ALA A 20 33.64 13.43 18.60
C ALA A 20 34.57 13.69 17.40
N LYS A 21 35.88 13.62 17.64
CA LYS A 21 36.88 13.76 16.58
C LYS A 21 37.30 12.37 16.11
N SER A 22 37.70 12.26 14.85
CA SER A 22 38.06 10.95 14.27
C SER A 22 39.20 10.23 15.01
N GLN A 23 40.16 10.95 15.62
CA GLN A 23 41.23 10.30 16.39
C GLN A 23 40.75 9.73 17.75
N ASP A 24 39.54 10.08 18.18
CA ASP A 24 38.94 9.61 19.43
C ASP A 24 38.03 8.38 19.18
N THR A 25 37.90 7.91 17.93
CA THR A 25 37.03 6.79 17.54
C THR A 25 37.82 5.55 17.10
N VAL A 26 37.16 4.39 17.16
CA VAL A 26 37.67 3.10 16.66
C VAL A 26 36.74 2.61 15.55
N TYR A 27 37.29 2.08 14.47
CA TYR A 27 36.47 1.52 13.39
C TYR A 27 35.79 0.22 13.85
N THR A 28 34.47 0.16 13.71
CA THR A 28 33.66 -0.98 14.12
C THR A 28 32.60 -1.32 13.07
N THR A 29 32.09 -2.54 13.10
CA THR A 29 30.77 -2.86 12.52
C THR A 29 29.65 -2.14 13.28
N SER A 30 28.41 -2.15 12.75
CA SER A 30 27.25 -1.47 13.34
C SER A 30 26.87 -1.97 14.74
N ASN A 31 27.19 -3.23 15.06
CA ASN A 31 27.02 -3.81 16.40
C ASN A 31 28.21 -3.52 17.35
N GLY A 32 29.17 -2.69 16.94
CA GLY A 32 30.26 -2.21 17.79
C GLY A 32 31.49 -3.12 17.87
N VAL A 33 31.60 -4.17 17.06
CA VAL A 33 32.79 -5.04 17.02
C VAL A 33 33.93 -4.31 16.31
N PRO A 34 35.10 -4.10 16.95
CA PRO A 34 36.25 -3.49 16.31
C PRO A 34 36.76 -4.32 15.14
N MET A 35 36.95 -3.70 13.98
CA MET A 35 37.47 -4.36 12.78
C MET A 35 38.90 -3.87 12.49
N PRO A 36 39.83 -4.77 12.12
CA PRO A 36 41.21 -4.39 11.81
C PRO A 36 41.33 -3.39 10.65
N HIS A 37 40.52 -3.55 9.61
CA HIS A 37 40.53 -2.68 8.44
C HIS A 37 39.15 -2.63 7.75
N PRO A 38 38.67 -1.45 7.30
CA PRO A 38 37.36 -1.29 6.63
C PRO A 38 37.22 -1.95 5.25
N TYR A 39 38.31 -2.47 4.69
CA TYR A 39 38.34 -3.03 3.33
C TYR A 39 38.65 -4.52 3.31
N GLU A 40 38.91 -5.11 4.48
CA GLU A 40 39.10 -6.56 4.58
C GLU A 40 37.77 -7.28 4.48
N THR A 41 37.77 -8.38 3.72
CA THR A 41 36.61 -9.24 3.50
C THR A 41 37.02 -10.70 3.65
N GLN A 42 36.13 -11.53 4.17
CA GLN A 42 36.37 -12.97 4.27
C GLN A 42 36.16 -13.64 2.92
N ARG A 43 37.13 -14.46 2.52
CA ARG A 43 37.11 -15.23 1.28
C ARG A 43 37.84 -16.56 1.43
N ALA A 44 37.52 -17.52 0.57
CA ALA A 44 38.16 -18.84 0.56
C ALA A 44 39.56 -18.81 -0.09
N GLY A 45 40.55 -18.28 0.64
CA GLY A 45 41.92 -18.08 0.15
C GLY A 45 42.06 -16.87 -0.78
N ASP A 46 43.30 -16.51 -1.14
CA ASP A 46 43.63 -15.25 -1.85
C ASP A 46 42.98 -15.10 -3.24
N ASN A 47 42.49 -16.19 -3.83
CA ASN A 47 41.85 -16.22 -5.15
C ASN A 47 40.43 -16.82 -5.13
N GLY A 48 39.86 -17.16 -3.97
CA GLY A 48 38.53 -17.77 -3.88
C GLY A 48 37.38 -16.77 -3.73
N PRO A 49 36.13 -17.27 -3.70
CA PRO A 49 34.92 -16.45 -3.51
C PRO A 49 34.85 -15.82 -2.12
N LEU A 50 34.06 -14.75 -1.98
CA LEU A 50 33.69 -14.17 -0.69
C LEU A 50 32.80 -15.14 0.09
N LEU A 51 32.88 -15.08 1.41
CA LEU A 51 32.05 -15.91 2.29
C LEU A 51 30.80 -15.16 2.70
N LEU A 52 29.62 -15.77 2.54
CA LEU A 52 28.34 -15.18 2.95
C LEU A 52 28.27 -14.92 4.47
N GLN A 53 29.11 -15.57 5.27
CA GLN A 53 29.20 -15.34 6.72
C GLN A 53 29.89 -14.02 7.10
N ASP A 54 30.47 -13.29 6.14
CA ASP A 54 31.16 -12.03 6.40
C ASP A 54 30.16 -10.91 6.77
N PHE A 55 29.83 -10.84 8.06
CA PHE A 55 28.95 -9.82 8.60
C PHE A 55 29.47 -8.41 8.32
N HIS A 56 30.79 -8.17 8.38
CA HIS A 56 31.36 -6.84 8.14
C HIS A 56 31.04 -6.33 6.73
N LEU A 57 31.22 -7.19 5.72
CA LEU A 57 30.88 -6.84 4.33
C LEU A 57 29.36 -6.66 4.14
N ILE A 58 28.54 -7.57 4.71
CA ILE A 58 27.08 -7.49 4.60
C ILE A 58 26.54 -6.23 5.26
N ASP A 59 27.01 -5.90 6.45
CA ASP A 59 26.62 -4.72 7.23
C ASP A 59 26.97 -3.43 6.46
N LEU A 60 28.18 -3.33 5.92
CA LEU A 60 28.62 -2.20 5.11
C LEU A 60 27.75 -2.00 3.87
N LEU A 61 27.54 -3.05 3.06
CA LEU A 61 26.78 -2.94 1.81
C LEU A 61 25.30 -2.70 2.06
N SER A 62 24.70 -3.42 3.01
CA SER A 62 23.27 -3.28 3.32
C SER A 62 22.93 -1.92 3.90
N HIS A 63 23.83 -1.29 4.67
CA HIS A 63 23.65 0.08 5.13
C HIS A 63 23.77 1.07 3.98
N PHE A 64 24.82 0.94 3.14
CA PHE A 64 25.02 1.80 1.97
C PHE A 64 23.78 1.86 1.07
N ASP A 65 23.17 0.70 0.79
CA ASP A 65 21.96 0.59 -0.03
C ASP A 65 20.73 1.33 0.55
N ARG A 66 20.78 1.72 1.84
CA ARG A 66 19.66 2.30 2.61
C ARG A 66 19.96 3.67 3.21
N GLU A 67 21.10 4.28 2.91
CA GLU A 67 21.46 5.59 3.45
C GLU A 67 20.57 6.72 2.93
N ARG A 68 20.04 6.57 1.71
CA ARG A 68 19.22 7.60 1.06
C ARG A 68 17.75 7.40 1.42
N ILE A 69 17.11 8.48 1.85
CA ILE A 69 15.66 8.58 1.97
C ILE A 69 15.09 9.18 0.68
N PRO A 70 13.77 9.05 0.39
CA PRO A 70 13.18 9.75 -0.72
C PRO A 70 13.51 11.25 -0.63
N GLU A 71 13.79 11.89 -1.75
CA GLU A 71 13.96 13.34 -1.75
C GLU A 71 12.62 14.04 -1.45
N ARG A 72 12.67 15.33 -1.14
CA ARG A 72 11.42 16.11 -1.05
C ARG A 72 10.83 16.22 -2.45
N VAL A 73 9.52 15.92 -2.59
CA VAL A 73 8.81 15.96 -3.89
C VAL A 73 9.00 17.29 -4.61
N VAL A 74 8.96 18.39 -3.87
CA VAL A 74 9.37 19.72 -4.30
C VAL A 74 10.44 20.22 -3.35
N HIS A 75 11.24 21.20 -3.78
CA HIS A 75 12.31 21.75 -2.95
C HIS A 75 13.38 20.73 -2.57
N ALA A 76 13.65 19.75 -3.45
CA ALA A 76 14.63 18.70 -3.24
C ALA A 76 16.04 19.29 -3.05
N LYS A 77 16.52 20.08 -4.02
CA LYS A 77 17.79 20.81 -3.91
C LYS A 77 17.68 21.98 -2.94
N GLY A 78 18.52 21.98 -1.90
CA GLY A 78 18.54 23.08 -0.94
C GLY A 78 19.72 23.03 0.02
N SER A 79 19.84 24.08 0.81
CA SER A 79 20.87 24.22 1.84
C SER A 79 20.32 25.01 3.02
N GLY A 80 21.04 25.04 4.13
CA GLY A 80 20.55 25.71 5.32
C GLY A 80 21.61 25.87 6.39
N ALA A 81 21.22 26.59 7.43
CA ALA A 81 22.07 26.93 8.56
C ALA A 81 21.22 27.19 9.81
N HIS A 82 21.91 27.24 10.95
CA HIS A 82 21.33 27.54 12.25
C HIS A 82 21.69 28.96 12.68
N GLY A 83 20.89 29.49 13.61
CA GLY A 83 21.03 30.87 14.04
C GLY A 83 20.17 31.22 15.24
N THR A 84 20.01 32.53 15.47
CA THR A 84 19.20 33.08 16.55
C THR A 84 18.24 34.12 16.01
N TYR A 85 16.96 34.03 16.38
CA TYR A 85 15.98 35.09 16.24
C TYR A 85 15.93 35.95 17.49
N LYS A 86 15.70 37.26 17.32
CA LYS A 86 15.48 38.24 18.39
C LYS A 86 14.33 39.16 18.05
N THR A 87 13.41 39.37 18.98
CA THR A 87 12.40 40.43 18.87
C THR A 87 13.01 41.78 19.24
N THR A 88 12.95 42.72 18.29
CA THR A 88 13.44 44.10 18.46
C THR A 88 12.32 45.08 18.78
N ASN A 89 11.09 44.76 18.38
CA ASN A 89 9.92 45.58 18.61
C ASN A 89 8.77 44.64 18.97
N THR A 90 8.22 44.81 20.17
CA THR A 90 7.15 43.94 20.67
C THR A 90 5.96 43.86 19.71
N LEU A 91 5.34 42.67 19.64
CA LEU A 91 4.06 42.42 18.96
C LEU A 91 2.95 42.05 19.95
N GLU A 92 3.16 42.30 21.25
CA GLU A 92 2.22 41.91 22.32
C GLU A 92 0.84 42.56 22.23
N ASP A 93 0.72 43.67 21.49
CA ASP A 93 -0.57 44.31 21.17
C ASP A 93 -1.44 43.46 20.23
N LEU A 94 -0.82 42.59 19.42
CA LEU A 94 -1.49 41.80 18.37
C LEU A 94 -1.39 40.29 18.57
N CYS A 95 -0.35 39.80 19.26
CA CYS A 95 -0.08 38.37 19.41
C CYS A 95 0.31 38.02 20.85
N LEU A 96 -0.26 36.94 21.38
CA LEU A 96 0.03 36.47 22.74
C LEU A 96 1.26 35.55 22.83
N ALA A 97 1.87 35.14 21.70
CA ALA A 97 3.03 34.26 21.67
C ALA A 97 4.22 34.87 22.43
N ASP A 98 4.82 34.12 23.36
CA ASP A 98 5.87 34.64 24.23
C ASP A 98 7.10 35.13 23.45
N MET A 99 7.39 34.52 22.31
CA MET A 99 8.54 34.86 21.48
C MET A 99 8.52 36.29 20.94
N PHE A 100 7.37 36.98 20.93
CA PHE A 100 7.24 38.36 20.42
C PHE A 100 7.32 39.44 21.49
N LYS A 101 7.72 39.09 22.72
CA LYS A 101 8.07 40.10 23.73
C LYS A 101 9.42 40.71 23.38
N GLU A 102 9.55 42.01 23.61
CA GLU A 102 10.80 42.72 23.31
C GLU A 102 12.00 42.08 24.00
N GLY A 103 13.08 41.84 23.24
CA GLY A 103 14.31 41.23 23.74
C GLY A 103 14.27 39.70 23.87
N LYS A 104 13.13 39.03 23.64
CA LYS A 104 13.10 37.56 23.59
C LYS A 104 13.89 37.02 22.40
N GLU A 105 14.55 35.91 22.64
CA GLU A 105 15.39 35.22 21.67
C GLU A 105 15.05 33.74 21.59
N CYS A 106 15.18 33.15 20.41
CA CYS A 106 15.07 31.71 20.26
C CYS A 106 15.99 31.17 19.15
N PRO A 107 16.47 29.92 19.25
CA PRO A 107 17.20 29.28 18.17
C PRO A 107 16.33 29.12 16.93
N VAL A 108 16.94 29.34 15.76
CA VAL A 108 16.31 29.08 14.47
C VAL A 108 17.09 28.07 13.64
N THR A 109 16.38 27.31 12.82
CA THR A 109 16.96 26.53 11.71
C THR A 109 16.29 26.99 10.44
N VAL A 110 17.09 27.36 9.44
CA VAL A 110 16.61 27.87 8.15
C VAL A 110 17.06 26.95 7.04
N ARG A 111 16.14 26.60 6.14
CA ARG A 111 16.45 25.89 4.90
C ARG A 111 15.95 26.69 3.71
N PHE A 112 16.85 26.94 2.77
CA PHE A 112 16.59 27.47 1.45
C PHE A 112 16.62 26.36 0.41
N SER A 113 15.96 26.57 -0.72
CA SER A 113 15.90 25.55 -1.78
C SER A 113 15.46 26.13 -3.10
N THR A 114 15.70 25.44 -4.21
CA THR A 114 14.88 25.61 -5.43
C THR A 114 13.52 24.92 -5.23
N VAL A 115 12.70 24.71 -6.26
CA VAL A 115 11.36 24.09 -6.18
C VAL A 115 11.23 22.87 -7.09
N GLY A 116 11.40 23.05 -8.41
CA GLY A 116 11.04 22.05 -9.42
C GLY A 116 12.05 20.91 -9.55
N GLY A 117 13.34 21.28 -9.54
CA GLY A 117 14.46 20.36 -9.76
C GLY A 117 14.70 19.36 -8.64
N GLU A 118 15.26 18.20 -9.01
CA GLU A 118 15.65 17.13 -8.08
C GLU A 118 16.88 17.53 -7.24
N SER A 119 17.26 16.68 -6.28
CA SER A 119 18.39 16.91 -5.34
C SER A 119 19.74 17.19 -6.02
N GLY A 120 19.94 16.73 -7.26
CA GLY A 120 21.13 17.01 -8.07
C GLY A 120 21.05 18.25 -8.97
N SER A 121 19.95 19.00 -8.94
CA SER A 121 19.72 20.15 -9.84
C SER A 121 20.63 21.36 -9.54
N HIS A 122 20.70 22.30 -10.49
CA HIS A 122 21.57 23.47 -10.43
C HIS A 122 20.95 24.59 -9.57
N ASP A 123 21.66 25.10 -8.56
CA ASP A 123 21.20 26.17 -7.66
C ASP A 123 20.79 27.45 -8.40
N CYS A 124 21.48 27.76 -9.50
CA CYS A 124 21.19 28.92 -10.36
C CYS A 124 20.15 28.65 -11.47
N ALA A 125 19.41 27.53 -11.44
CA ALA A 125 18.25 27.35 -12.31
C ALA A 125 17.22 28.46 -12.06
N ARG A 126 16.46 28.86 -13.10
CA ARG A 126 15.38 29.84 -12.95
C ARG A 126 14.18 29.18 -12.28
N ASP A 127 13.97 29.50 -11.00
CA ASP A 127 13.01 28.80 -10.14
C ASP A 127 12.61 29.71 -8.96
N PRO A 128 11.43 29.60 -8.32
CA PRO A 128 11.24 30.23 -7.01
C PRO A 128 12.19 29.59 -5.99
N ARG A 129 12.53 30.33 -4.93
CA ARG A 129 13.34 29.79 -3.84
C ARG A 129 12.49 29.54 -2.61
N GLY A 130 12.56 28.34 -2.06
CA GLY A 130 12.06 28.04 -0.71
C GLY A 130 12.83 28.83 0.34
N PHE A 131 12.12 29.26 1.38
CA PHE A 131 12.65 30.02 2.51
C PHE A 131 11.94 29.53 3.77
N SER A 132 12.36 28.40 4.32
CA SER A 132 11.69 27.79 5.49
C SER A 132 12.44 28.08 6.77
N VAL A 133 11.76 28.58 7.80
CA VAL A 133 12.33 28.91 9.12
C VAL A 133 11.58 28.15 10.21
N LYS A 134 12.33 27.45 11.08
CA LYS A 134 11.81 26.78 12.28
C LYS A 134 12.29 27.57 13.49
N PHE A 135 11.36 28.23 14.18
CA PHE A 135 11.59 28.92 15.44
C PHE A 135 11.39 27.94 16.60
N LYS A 136 12.45 27.65 17.36
CA LYS A 136 12.38 26.75 18.51
C LYS A 136 12.02 27.55 19.77
N THR A 137 10.75 27.91 19.91
CA THR A 137 10.25 28.78 20.99
C THR A 137 10.12 28.05 22.32
N GLU A 138 9.94 28.80 23.41
CA GLU A 138 9.61 28.24 24.73
C GLU A 138 8.24 27.54 24.78
N GLU A 139 7.37 27.79 23.79
CA GLU A 139 6.01 27.22 23.70
C GLU A 139 5.87 26.11 22.65
N GLY A 140 6.97 25.66 22.04
CA GLY A 140 7.00 24.66 20.97
C GLY A 140 7.68 25.18 19.70
N ASN A 141 7.72 24.37 18.66
CA ASN A 141 8.25 24.82 17.36
C ASN A 141 7.16 25.59 16.60
N TRP A 142 7.52 26.77 16.06
CA TRP A 142 6.73 27.45 15.04
C TRP A 142 7.48 27.38 13.71
N ASP A 143 6.83 26.81 12.69
CA ASP A 143 7.43 26.67 11.36
C ASP A 143 6.80 27.65 10.37
N VAL A 144 7.62 28.55 9.83
CA VAL A 144 7.27 29.47 8.76
C VAL A 144 7.81 28.92 7.46
N VAL A 145 6.93 28.34 6.64
CA VAL A 145 7.29 27.68 5.38
C VAL A 145 7.00 28.60 4.19
N ALA A 146 7.95 29.50 3.94
CA ALA A 146 7.85 30.62 3.00
C ALA A 146 8.60 30.38 1.68
N ASN A 147 8.49 31.34 0.76
CA ASN A 147 9.25 31.42 -0.50
C ASN A 147 9.93 32.79 -0.64
N ASN A 148 10.81 32.96 -1.63
CA ASN A 148 11.46 34.24 -1.95
C ASN A 148 10.56 35.24 -2.70
N THR A 149 9.29 34.90 -2.87
CA THR A 149 8.28 35.67 -3.61
C THR A 149 7.04 35.91 -2.76
N PRO A 150 6.41 37.10 -2.83
CA PRO A 150 5.20 37.42 -2.08
C PRO A 150 3.90 36.87 -2.71
N SER A 151 3.98 36.20 -3.86
CA SER A 151 2.84 35.64 -4.61
C SER A 151 3.14 34.19 -5.02
N PHE A 152 2.12 33.45 -5.43
CA PHE A 152 2.25 32.09 -5.95
C PHE A 152 1.46 31.88 -7.24
N PHE A 153 1.66 30.73 -7.89
CA PHE A 153 1.09 30.44 -9.22
C PHE A 153 -0.40 30.08 -9.21
N LEU A 154 -0.96 29.76 -8.05
CA LEU A 154 -2.31 29.24 -7.92
C LEU A 154 -2.96 29.68 -6.61
N ARG A 155 -4.29 29.68 -6.62
CA ARG A 155 -5.16 29.93 -5.46
C ARG A 155 -6.13 28.79 -5.14
N ASP A 156 -6.24 27.80 -6.04
CA ASP A 156 -7.00 26.57 -5.81
C ASP A 156 -6.03 25.40 -5.56
N PRO A 157 -6.01 24.79 -4.36
CA PRO A 157 -4.97 23.83 -3.98
C PRO A 157 -4.95 22.55 -4.84
N ALA A 158 -6.11 22.14 -5.39
CA ALA A 158 -6.18 20.98 -6.27
C ALA A 158 -5.32 21.13 -7.54
N LYS A 159 -4.97 22.36 -7.94
CA LYS A 159 -4.08 22.63 -9.07
C LYS A 159 -2.61 22.32 -8.77
N PHE A 160 -2.22 22.20 -7.50
CA PHE A 160 -0.80 22.11 -7.11
C PHE A 160 -0.09 20.87 -7.68
N PRO A 161 -0.61 19.63 -7.58
CA PRO A 161 0.04 18.47 -8.19
C PRO A 161 0.21 18.63 -9.72
N HIS A 162 -0.83 19.12 -10.40
CA HIS A 162 -0.80 19.37 -11.84
C HIS A 162 0.25 20.42 -12.22
N PHE A 163 0.33 21.52 -11.47
CA PHE A 163 1.34 22.54 -11.66
C PHE A 163 2.75 21.96 -11.47
N ILE A 164 3.00 21.23 -10.37
CA ILE A 164 4.33 20.66 -10.10
C ILE A 164 4.75 19.65 -11.17
N HIS A 165 3.83 18.86 -11.73
CA HIS A 165 4.16 17.98 -12.86
C HIS A 165 4.71 18.75 -14.06
N THR A 166 4.23 19.97 -14.34
CA THR A 166 4.75 20.79 -15.45
C THR A 166 6.11 21.42 -15.17
N GLN A 167 6.50 21.51 -13.90
CA GLN A 167 7.82 21.97 -13.46
C GLN A 167 8.85 20.82 -13.38
N LYS A 168 8.40 19.57 -13.55
CA LYS A 168 9.22 18.37 -13.49
C LYS A 168 9.48 17.81 -14.89
N ARG A 169 9.50 16.49 -15.00
CA ARG A 169 9.90 15.75 -16.20
C ARG A 169 8.68 15.33 -17.00
N ASN A 170 8.79 15.42 -18.32
CA ASN A 170 7.82 14.81 -19.22
C ASN A 170 7.80 13.28 -19.01
N PRO A 171 6.63 12.64 -18.89
CA PRO A 171 6.56 11.20 -18.58
C PRO A 171 7.08 10.29 -19.70
N SER A 172 7.06 10.73 -20.95
CA SER A 172 7.52 9.94 -22.10
C SER A 172 9.01 10.13 -22.40
N THR A 173 9.49 11.38 -22.35
CA THR A 173 10.87 11.71 -22.74
C THR A 173 11.81 11.88 -21.55
N HIS A 174 11.26 12.01 -20.34
CA HIS A 174 11.99 12.31 -19.11
C HIS A 174 12.79 13.64 -19.14
N LEU A 175 12.53 14.48 -20.15
CA LEU A 175 13.15 15.80 -20.30
C LEU A 175 12.46 16.84 -19.42
N THR A 176 13.20 17.89 -19.08
CA THR A 176 12.67 19.03 -18.33
C THR A 176 12.09 20.09 -19.28
N HIS A 177 11.40 21.09 -18.71
CA HIS A 177 10.91 22.22 -19.50
C HIS A 177 12.02 23.11 -20.08
N ALA A 178 13.28 22.90 -19.69
CA ALA A 178 14.42 23.57 -20.32
C ALA A 178 14.65 23.06 -21.76
N ASP A 179 14.32 21.80 -22.07
CA ASP A 179 14.43 21.23 -23.42
C ASP A 179 13.10 21.27 -24.19
N ASP A 180 11.98 21.14 -23.49
CA ASP A 180 10.63 21.22 -24.06
C ASP A 180 9.69 21.96 -23.12
N SER A 181 9.52 23.25 -23.37
CA SER A 181 8.69 24.13 -22.54
C SER A 181 7.19 24.06 -22.88
N THR A 182 6.78 23.15 -23.77
CA THR A 182 5.38 23.06 -24.25
C THR A 182 4.40 22.85 -23.10
N VAL A 183 4.65 21.88 -22.21
CA VAL A 183 3.75 21.58 -21.07
C VAL A 183 3.76 22.68 -20.01
N PHE A 184 4.91 23.35 -19.82
CA PHE A 184 5.04 24.49 -18.92
C PHE A 184 4.16 25.64 -19.38
N TRP A 185 4.27 26.04 -20.66
CA TRP A 185 3.50 27.14 -21.20
C TRP A 185 2.03 26.78 -21.45
N ASP A 186 1.71 25.52 -21.78
CA ASP A 186 0.31 25.09 -21.93
C ASP A 186 -0.45 25.32 -20.62
N TYR A 187 0.08 24.78 -19.52
CA TYR A 187 -0.55 24.92 -18.20
C TYR A 187 -0.73 26.38 -17.80
N LEU A 188 0.32 27.22 -17.92
CA LEU A 188 0.23 28.63 -17.55
C LEU A 188 -0.77 29.38 -18.42
N SER A 189 -0.82 29.08 -19.72
CA SER A 189 -1.75 29.70 -20.67
C SER A 189 -3.21 29.27 -20.46
N GLN A 190 -3.45 28.23 -19.65
CA GLN A 190 -4.76 27.70 -19.26
C GLN A 190 -5.15 28.07 -17.82
N ASN A 191 -4.23 28.68 -17.06
CA ASN A 191 -4.43 29.13 -15.68
C ASN A 191 -3.83 30.55 -15.53
N PRO A 192 -4.49 31.57 -16.11
CA PRO A 192 -3.96 32.93 -16.17
C PRO A 192 -3.77 33.58 -14.80
N GLU A 193 -4.37 33.05 -13.73
CA GLU A 193 -4.17 33.55 -12.35
C GLU A 193 -2.69 33.49 -11.91
N SER A 194 -1.88 32.67 -12.59
CA SER A 194 -0.45 32.51 -12.35
C SER A 194 0.40 33.71 -12.79
N ILE A 195 -0.16 34.63 -13.58
CA ILE A 195 0.58 35.66 -14.32
C ILE A 195 1.50 36.52 -13.44
N HIS A 196 1.06 36.88 -12.23
CA HIS A 196 1.87 37.70 -11.33
C HIS A 196 3.14 36.98 -10.91
N GLN A 197 3.01 35.72 -10.49
CA GLN A 197 4.14 34.92 -10.08
C GLN A 197 5.04 34.53 -11.27
N VAL A 198 4.47 34.28 -12.45
CA VAL A 198 5.25 34.08 -13.69
C VAL A 198 6.11 35.32 -13.99
N MET A 199 5.57 36.52 -13.81
CA MET A 199 6.34 37.75 -14.03
C MET A 199 7.51 37.89 -13.05
N ILE A 200 7.33 37.47 -11.79
CA ILE A 200 8.40 37.47 -10.79
C ILE A 200 9.46 36.42 -11.13
N LEU A 201 9.04 35.20 -11.51
CA LEU A 201 9.93 34.10 -11.89
C LEU A 201 10.76 34.43 -13.14
N MET A 202 10.17 35.03 -14.16
CA MET A 202 10.86 35.36 -15.40
C MET A 202 11.63 36.70 -15.33
N GLY A 203 11.44 37.46 -14.24
CA GLY A 203 12.21 38.67 -13.94
C GLY A 203 13.53 38.38 -13.19
N ASP A 204 14.13 39.44 -12.65
CA ASP A 204 15.44 39.36 -11.98
C ASP A 204 15.42 38.47 -10.71
N ARG A 205 14.28 38.39 -10.01
CA ARG A 205 14.16 37.55 -8.80
C ARG A 205 14.13 36.05 -9.08
N GLY A 206 14.04 35.66 -10.35
CA GLY A 206 14.04 34.26 -10.79
C GLY A 206 15.37 33.55 -10.66
N ILE A 207 16.49 34.26 -10.45
CA ILE A 207 17.81 33.68 -10.13
C ILE A 207 18.52 34.61 -9.13
N PRO A 208 18.27 34.50 -7.81
CA PRO A 208 18.97 35.29 -6.82
C PRO A 208 20.46 34.94 -6.79
N ASP A 209 21.29 35.94 -6.49
CA ASP A 209 22.73 35.76 -6.31
C ASP A 209 23.03 35.20 -4.92
N GLY A 210 22.84 33.88 -4.77
CA GLY A 210 22.92 33.20 -3.49
C GLY A 210 21.70 33.44 -2.59
N TYR A 211 21.57 32.63 -1.53
CA TYR A 211 20.41 32.71 -0.64
C TYR A 211 20.39 33.96 0.25
N ARG A 212 21.55 34.57 0.51
CA ARG A 212 21.68 35.70 1.47
C ARG A 212 21.13 37.01 0.92
N PHE A 213 21.01 37.14 -0.40
CA PHE A 213 20.56 38.36 -1.09
C PHE A 213 19.14 38.22 -1.64
N MET A 214 18.28 37.45 -0.96
CA MET A 214 16.85 37.38 -1.26
C MET A 214 16.01 37.64 -0.01
N HIS A 215 14.86 38.28 -0.20
CA HIS A 215 13.82 38.31 0.82
C HIS A 215 13.14 36.95 0.91
N GLY A 216 12.47 36.69 2.03
CA GLY A 216 11.48 35.64 2.16
C GLY A 216 10.11 36.24 2.46
N TYR A 217 9.06 35.56 2.04
CA TYR A 217 7.68 35.97 2.20
C TYR A 217 6.85 34.73 2.51
N TYR A 218 6.04 34.80 3.56
CA TYR A 218 5.15 33.70 3.87
C TYR A 218 4.10 33.46 2.78
N GLY A 219 3.74 34.52 2.06
CA GLY A 219 2.72 34.53 1.00
C GLY A 219 1.31 34.43 1.56
N HIS A 220 1.08 33.43 2.40
CA HIS A 220 -0.19 33.20 3.06
C HIS A 220 -0.53 34.26 4.10
N THR A 221 -1.84 34.46 4.26
CA THR A 221 -2.40 35.18 5.39
C THR A 221 -2.55 34.25 6.59
N ILE A 222 -2.23 34.73 7.79
CA ILE A 222 -2.50 34.06 9.08
C ILE A 222 -3.31 35.00 9.98
N LYS A 223 -3.79 34.49 11.11
CA LYS A 223 -4.40 35.31 12.16
C LYS A 223 -3.43 35.43 13.33
N LEU A 224 -3.25 36.64 13.84
CA LEU A 224 -2.61 36.90 15.13
C LEU A 224 -3.69 37.14 16.18
N VAL A 225 -3.58 36.48 17.33
CA VAL A 225 -4.53 36.59 18.44
C VAL A 225 -3.81 37.18 19.66
N ASN A 226 -4.34 38.28 20.20
CA ASN A 226 -3.76 38.96 21.36
C ASN A 226 -4.27 38.36 22.68
N LYS A 227 -3.77 38.87 23.82
CA LYS A 227 -4.15 38.39 25.16
C LYS A 227 -5.62 38.64 25.52
N ALA A 228 -6.31 39.55 24.82
CA ALA A 228 -7.75 39.79 25.00
C ALA A 228 -8.62 38.82 24.16
N GLY A 229 -7.99 37.96 23.34
CA GLY A 229 -8.69 37.09 22.39
C GLY A 229 -9.23 37.83 21.16
N GLU A 230 -8.76 39.06 20.92
CA GLU A 230 -9.01 39.80 19.69
C GLU A 230 -7.98 39.37 18.64
N TRP A 231 -8.33 39.48 17.36
CA TRP A 231 -7.47 39.00 16.30
C TRP A 231 -7.44 39.92 15.08
N VAL A 232 -6.32 39.85 14.35
CA VAL A 232 -6.10 40.52 13.06
C VAL A 232 -5.53 39.53 12.05
N TYR A 233 -5.77 39.78 10.75
CA TYR A 233 -5.04 39.10 9.69
C TYR A 233 -3.61 39.66 9.59
N CYS A 234 -2.67 38.80 9.21
CA CYS A 234 -1.25 39.13 9.12
C CYS A 234 -0.58 38.43 7.94
N GLN A 235 0.29 39.15 7.23
CA GLN A 235 1.30 38.59 6.32
C GLN A 235 2.70 38.83 6.89
N LEU A 236 3.57 37.82 6.81
CA LEU A 236 4.92 37.84 7.38
C LEU A 236 5.98 37.96 6.26
N HIS A 237 6.97 38.84 6.49
CA HIS A 237 8.03 39.17 5.56
C HIS A 237 9.40 39.06 6.24
N MET A 238 10.34 38.36 5.62
CA MET A 238 11.74 38.28 6.04
C MET A 238 12.60 39.11 5.07
N ILE A 239 12.91 40.34 5.46
CA ILE A 239 13.61 41.29 4.61
C ILE A 239 15.11 41.17 4.82
N SER A 240 15.84 40.66 3.80
CA SER A 240 17.31 40.60 3.82
C SER A 240 17.92 41.96 4.11
N GLN A 241 18.80 42.00 5.12
CA GLN A 241 19.57 43.20 5.47
C GLN A 241 20.79 43.38 4.57
N GLN A 242 21.11 42.39 3.74
CA GLN A 242 22.16 42.45 2.72
C GLN A 242 21.68 43.12 1.42
N GLY A 243 20.39 43.43 1.31
CA GLY A 243 19.74 43.86 0.08
C GLY A 243 19.41 42.70 -0.84
N THR A 244 19.02 43.00 -2.08
CA THR A 244 18.71 42.00 -3.10
C THR A 244 19.67 42.05 -4.27
N LYS A 245 20.04 40.88 -4.77
CA LYS A 245 20.92 40.69 -5.94
C LYS A 245 20.42 39.53 -6.78
N PHE A 246 20.80 39.50 -8.05
CA PHE A 246 20.42 38.47 -9.00
C PHE A 246 21.57 38.15 -9.95
N ILE A 247 21.46 36.98 -10.59
CA ILE A 247 22.34 36.51 -11.66
C ILE A 247 21.53 36.53 -12.96
N THR A 248 22.13 36.95 -14.07
CA THR A 248 21.43 36.88 -15.37
C THR A 248 21.34 35.43 -15.85
N GLN A 249 20.52 35.19 -16.88
CA GLN A 249 20.40 33.84 -17.45
C GLN A 249 21.74 33.37 -18.02
N GLU A 250 22.49 34.26 -18.67
CA GLU A 250 23.79 33.97 -19.29
C GLU A 250 24.85 33.67 -18.22
N ASP A 251 24.93 34.50 -17.17
CA ASP A 251 25.91 34.33 -16.11
C ASP A 251 25.66 33.06 -15.27
N SER A 252 24.41 32.60 -15.20
CA SER A 252 24.04 31.41 -14.40
C SER A 252 24.81 30.15 -14.81
N ALA A 253 25.13 29.99 -16.10
CA ALA A 253 25.87 28.85 -16.65
C ALA A 253 27.35 28.83 -16.26
N THR A 254 27.88 29.95 -15.73
CA THR A 254 29.29 30.06 -15.29
C THR A 254 29.49 29.72 -13.82
N LYS A 255 28.38 29.51 -13.08
CA LYS A 255 28.40 29.25 -11.64
C LYS A 255 28.46 27.76 -11.35
N SER A 256 28.89 27.43 -10.13
CA SER A 256 28.82 26.06 -9.62
C SER A 256 27.36 25.60 -9.53
N PRO A 257 27.04 24.32 -9.79
CA PRO A 257 25.72 23.76 -9.51
C PRO A 257 25.27 23.90 -8.05
N ASP A 258 26.22 24.07 -7.13
CA ASP A 258 26.02 24.26 -5.68
C ASP A 258 26.37 25.69 -5.21
N TYR A 259 26.27 26.68 -6.11
CA TYR A 259 26.71 28.05 -5.85
C TYR A 259 26.09 28.67 -4.59
N SER A 260 24.77 28.53 -4.40
CA SER A 260 24.06 29.19 -3.30
C SER A 260 24.40 28.55 -1.96
N GLN A 261 24.58 27.22 -1.94
CA GLN A 261 25.11 26.51 -0.78
C GLN A 261 26.53 26.97 -0.44
N LYS A 262 27.42 27.03 -1.44
CA LYS A 262 28.82 27.44 -1.25
C LYS A 262 28.91 28.88 -0.75
N ASP A 263 28.10 29.80 -1.27
CA ASP A 263 28.02 31.17 -0.77
C ASP A 263 27.59 31.22 0.70
N LEU A 264 26.48 30.55 1.05
CA LEU A 264 25.96 30.55 2.42
C LEU A 264 26.98 29.97 3.41
N TYR A 265 27.53 28.79 3.10
CA TYR A 265 28.46 28.09 3.97
C TYR A 265 29.71 28.92 4.23
N ASN A 266 30.36 29.42 3.17
CA ASN A 266 31.60 30.19 3.29
C ASN A 266 31.39 31.55 3.97
N ALA A 267 30.24 32.19 3.75
CA ALA A 267 29.92 33.42 4.45
C ALA A 267 29.86 33.20 5.96
N ILE A 268 29.21 32.13 6.41
CA ILE A 268 29.14 31.79 7.84
C ILE A 268 30.52 31.39 8.39
N GLU A 269 31.29 30.54 7.68
CA GLU A 269 32.65 30.15 8.11
C GLU A 269 33.58 31.35 8.26
N SER A 270 33.41 32.38 7.42
CA SER A 270 34.23 33.60 7.46
C SER A 270 33.70 34.68 8.43
N GLY A 271 32.61 34.41 9.15
CA GLY A 271 31.99 35.37 10.08
C GLY A 271 31.11 36.45 9.43
N ASP A 272 30.84 36.37 8.12
CA ASP A 272 29.90 37.22 7.38
C ASP A 272 28.46 36.71 7.53
N TYR A 273 27.96 36.77 8.76
CA TYR A 273 26.67 36.21 9.15
C TYR A 273 25.48 36.94 8.51
N PRO A 274 24.70 36.29 7.62
CA PRO A 274 23.56 36.94 6.98
C PRO A 274 22.40 37.15 7.94
N LYS A 275 21.68 38.25 7.75
CA LYS A 275 20.58 38.70 8.60
C LYS A 275 19.33 39.03 7.79
N TRP A 276 18.18 38.81 8.42
CA TRP A 276 16.88 39.22 7.90
C TRP A 276 16.05 39.88 8.99
N SER A 277 15.47 41.04 8.69
CA SER A 277 14.42 41.63 9.51
C SER A 277 13.13 40.83 9.33
N VAL A 278 12.44 40.53 10.43
CA VAL A 278 11.10 39.93 10.43
C VAL A 278 10.09 41.05 10.60
N GLU A 279 9.23 41.23 9.61
CA GLU A 279 8.26 42.31 9.52
C GLU A 279 6.87 41.77 9.20
N VAL A 280 5.83 42.49 9.62
CA VAL A 280 4.43 42.10 9.40
C VAL A 280 3.63 43.20 8.73
N GLN A 281 2.72 42.83 7.83
CA GLN A 281 1.57 43.65 7.45
C GLN A 281 0.35 43.11 8.20
N THR A 282 -0.54 43.98 8.67
CA THR A 282 -1.74 43.55 9.41
C THR A 282 -3.00 44.23 8.89
N MET A 283 -4.11 43.51 8.91
CA MET A 283 -5.45 44.00 8.58
C MET A 283 -6.46 43.52 9.61
N THR A 284 -7.35 44.40 10.05
CA THR A 284 -8.55 44.00 10.78
C THR A 284 -9.52 43.24 9.87
N ALA A 285 -10.42 42.45 10.46
CA ALA A 285 -11.46 41.75 9.72
C ALA A 285 -12.31 42.69 8.83
N LYS A 286 -12.63 43.87 9.35
CA LYS A 286 -13.39 44.90 8.62
C LYS A 286 -12.60 45.48 7.45
N GLU A 287 -11.31 45.75 7.63
CA GLU A 287 -10.47 46.23 6.52
C GLU A 287 -10.36 45.20 5.40
N ALA A 288 -10.32 43.90 5.72
CA ALA A 288 -10.35 42.83 4.72
C ALA A 288 -11.68 42.82 3.92
N GLU A 289 -12.83 43.01 4.59
CA GLU A 289 -14.13 43.15 3.92
C GLU A 289 -14.16 44.39 3.01
N GLU A 290 -13.68 45.53 3.50
CA GLU A 290 -13.62 46.77 2.72
C GLU A 290 -12.65 46.68 1.54
N LEU A 291 -11.53 45.97 1.70
CA LEU A 291 -10.55 45.74 0.65
C LEU A 291 -11.16 44.92 -0.49
N TRP A 292 -11.90 43.86 -0.17
CA TRP A 292 -12.66 43.09 -1.14
C TRP A 292 -13.77 43.91 -1.81
N GLU A 293 -14.52 44.71 -1.06
CA GLU A 293 -15.60 45.52 -1.62
C GLU A 293 -15.10 46.60 -2.59
N LYS A 294 -14.04 47.32 -2.20
CA LYS A 294 -13.55 48.51 -2.91
C LYS A 294 -12.54 48.19 -4.01
N GLN A 295 -11.71 47.16 -3.80
CA GLN A 295 -10.56 46.87 -4.66
C GLN A 295 -10.56 45.42 -5.19
N LYS A 296 -11.49 44.57 -4.75
CA LYS A 296 -11.60 43.16 -5.15
C LYS A 296 -10.29 42.36 -4.93
N ILE A 297 -9.50 42.77 -3.94
CA ILE A 297 -8.35 41.98 -3.49
C ILE A 297 -8.82 41.04 -2.40
N ASN A 298 -8.71 39.73 -2.65
CA ASN A 298 -9.03 38.72 -1.67
C ASN A 298 -7.82 38.45 -0.76
N VAL A 299 -7.98 38.65 0.55
CA VAL A 299 -6.92 38.43 1.54
C VAL A 299 -6.50 36.96 1.66
N PHE A 300 -7.30 36.01 1.19
CA PHE A 300 -7.03 34.57 1.21
C PHE A 300 -6.47 34.04 -0.11
N ASP A 301 -6.24 34.93 -1.08
CA ASP A 301 -5.79 34.57 -2.41
C ASP A 301 -4.27 34.75 -2.54
N LEU A 302 -3.57 33.63 -2.58
CA LEU A 302 -2.11 33.58 -2.63
C LEU A 302 -1.49 34.16 -3.91
N THR A 303 -2.28 34.45 -4.96
CA THR A 303 -1.74 35.12 -6.16
C THR A 303 -1.68 36.65 -5.98
N HIS A 304 -2.35 37.20 -4.97
CA HIS A 304 -2.43 38.64 -4.71
C HIS A 304 -1.45 39.12 -3.63
N VAL A 305 -1.11 40.40 -3.68
CA VAL A 305 -0.29 41.08 -2.67
C VAL A 305 -1.07 42.21 -2.01
N TRP A 306 -0.79 42.48 -0.74
CA TRP A 306 -1.44 43.55 0.00
C TRP A 306 -0.77 44.90 -0.32
N PRO A 307 -1.52 45.98 -0.64
CA PRO A 307 -0.92 47.27 -0.96
C PRO A 307 -0.12 47.85 0.22
N HIS A 308 1.22 47.85 0.13
CA HIS A 308 2.10 48.33 1.22
C HIS A 308 1.81 49.77 1.68
N LYS A 309 1.28 50.63 0.79
CA LYS A 309 0.90 52.01 1.17
C LYS A 309 -0.33 52.06 2.09
N GLN A 310 -1.25 51.11 1.95
CA GLN A 310 -2.45 51.01 2.79
C GLN A 310 -2.16 50.23 4.07
N PHE A 311 -1.35 49.17 3.96
CA PHE A 311 -0.98 48.29 5.06
C PHE A 311 0.55 48.24 5.16
N PRO A 312 1.21 49.20 5.85
CA PRO A 312 2.67 49.29 5.89
C PRO A 312 3.29 48.15 6.69
N LEU A 313 4.56 47.86 6.40
CA LEU A 313 5.35 46.89 7.15
C LEU A 313 5.69 47.44 8.54
N ARG A 314 5.52 46.60 9.56
CA ARG A 314 5.99 46.84 10.93
C ARG A 314 7.10 45.83 11.24
N LYS A 315 8.31 46.32 11.54
CA LYS A 315 9.40 45.48 12.05
C LYS A 315 9.03 44.92 13.43
N VAL A 316 9.29 43.62 13.62
CA VAL A 316 9.04 42.88 14.86
C VAL A 316 10.35 42.36 15.44
N GLY A 317 11.22 41.84 14.58
CA GLY A 317 12.50 41.31 15.02
C GLY A 317 13.47 41.10 13.88
N GLU A 318 14.47 40.28 14.12
CA GLU A 318 15.43 39.85 13.12
C GLU A 318 16.03 38.50 13.51
N PHE A 319 16.51 37.73 12.52
CA PHE A 319 17.33 36.56 12.79
C PHE A 319 18.67 36.65 12.06
N THR A 320 19.69 36.09 12.68
CA THR A 320 21.06 35.99 12.17
C THR A 320 21.44 34.52 12.06
N LEU A 321 21.93 34.08 10.90
CA LEU A 321 22.47 32.73 10.72
C LEU A 321 23.98 32.76 10.97
N HIS A 322 24.44 32.00 11.95
CA HIS A 322 25.81 32.07 12.46
C HIS A 322 26.45 30.70 12.70
N GLU A 323 25.75 29.61 12.41
CA GLU A 323 26.26 28.25 12.56
C GLU A 323 25.90 27.41 11.34
N ASN A 324 26.92 26.85 10.67
CA ASN A 324 26.74 25.87 9.61
C ASN A 324 26.32 24.50 10.18
N ALA A 325 25.57 23.73 9.39
CA ALA A 325 25.32 22.33 9.70
C ALA A 325 26.64 21.55 9.79
N GLN A 326 26.83 20.77 10.85
CA GLN A 326 27.97 19.86 10.99
C GLN A 326 27.78 18.62 10.13
N ASN A 327 26.53 18.17 9.99
CA ASN A 327 26.14 17.13 9.05
C ASN A 327 24.93 17.57 8.23
N TYR A 328 25.13 17.79 6.93
CA TYR A 328 24.06 18.21 6.02
C TYR A 328 22.86 17.24 6.05
N PHE A 329 23.10 15.93 6.06
CA PHE A 329 21.99 14.97 6.01
C PHE A 329 21.14 15.02 7.28
N ALA A 330 21.78 14.95 8.46
CA ALA A 330 21.08 14.94 9.74
C ALA A 330 20.39 16.28 10.07
N GLU A 331 20.99 17.41 9.67
CA GLU A 331 20.53 18.74 10.09
C GLU A 331 19.75 19.49 8.98
N ILE A 332 19.98 19.19 7.70
CA ILE A 332 19.33 19.89 6.56
C ILE A 332 18.47 18.94 5.72
N GLU A 333 18.92 17.72 5.45
CA GLU A 333 18.12 16.76 4.69
C GLU A 333 16.97 16.19 5.52
N GLN A 334 17.18 15.91 6.81
CA GLN A 334 16.17 15.35 7.72
C GLN A 334 15.29 16.40 8.45
N VAL A 335 15.58 17.70 8.33
CA VAL A 335 14.70 18.73 8.94
C VAL A 335 13.33 18.78 8.26
N ALA A 336 12.28 18.72 9.06
CA ALA A 336 10.89 18.70 8.64
C ALA A 336 10.18 19.99 9.09
N PHE A 337 9.93 20.88 8.13
CA PHE A 337 9.13 22.09 8.33
C PHE A 337 7.67 21.79 8.02
N ASN A 338 6.74 22.29 8.84
CA ASN A 338 5.32 22.03 8.67
C ASN A 338 4.47 23.26 9.06
N PRO A 339 3.70 23.88 8.15
CA PRO A 339 2.88 25.04 8.47
C PRO A 339 1.78 24.78 9.52
N SER A 340 1.47 23.51 9.84
CA SER A 340 0.57 23.15 10.94
C SER A 340 1.23 23.28 12.32
N HIS A 341 2.54 23.45 12.41
CA HIS A 341 3.24 23.72 13.66
C HIS A 341 3.13 25.22 13.98
N MET A 342 2.06 25.59 14.68
CA MET A 342 1.82 26.94 15.18
C MET A 342 1.90 26.97 16.71
N VAL A 343 2.25 28.13 17.27
CA VAL A 343 2.30 28.37 18.72
C VAL A 343 1.13 29.25 19.16
N PRO A 344 0.76 29.27 20.46
CA PRO A 344 -0.37 30.06 20.94
C PRO A 344 -0.31 31.52 20.48
N GLY A 345 -1.41 32.02 19.91
CA GLY A 345 -1.49 33.38 19.36
C GLY A 345 -1.29 33.48 17.85
N ILE A 346 -0.92 32.39 17.18
CA ILE A 346 -0.81 32.30 15.73
C ILE A 346 -1.77 31.20 15.25
N GLU A 347 -2.67 31.56 14.35
CA GLU A 347 -3.74 30.69 13.87
C GLU A 347 -3.80 30.70 12.34
N PRO A 348 -4.21 29.60 11.67
CA PRO A 348 -4.34 29.58 10.22
C PRO A 348 -5.50 30.48 9.76
N SER A 349 -5.39 31.09 8.58
CA SER A 349 -6.52 31.78 7.95
C SER A 349 -7.36 30.84 7.08
N ALA A 350 -8.40 31.36 6.43
CA ALA A 350 -9.22 30.61 5.48
C ALA A 350 -8.59 30.50 4.07
N ASP A 351 -7.31 30.86 3.89
CA ASP A 351 -6.57 30.61 2.66
C ASP A 351 -6.60 29.11 2.31
N PRO A 352 -7.25 28.70 1.19
CA PRO A 352 -7.45 27.30 0.85
C PRO A 352 -6.12 26.59 0.54
N VAL A 353 -5.13 27.31 0.01
CA VAL A 353 -3.80 26.75 -0.23
C VAL A 353 -3.12 26.51 1.11
N LEU A 354 -3.17 27.46 2.05
CA LEU A 354 -2.64 27.25 3.41
C LEU A 354 -3.30 26.05 4.08
N GLN A 355 -4.64 25.97 4.06
CA GLN A 355 -5.42 24.88 4.67
C GLN A 355 -4.99 23.50 4.14
N SER A 356 -4.80 23.37 2.83
CA SER A 356 -4.31 22.10 2.24
C SER A 356 -2.89 21.74 2.71
N ARG A 357 -2.03 22.74 2.91
CA ARG A 357 -0.64 22.53 3.36
C ARG A 357 -0.56 22.07 4.82
N LEU A 358 -1.55 22.38 5.66
CA LEU A 358 -1.59 21.90 7.05
C LEU A 358 -1.62 20.37 7.14
N PHE A 359 -2.16 19.70 6.12
CA PHE A 359 -2.16 18.24 6.00
C PHE A 359 -0.99 17.69 5.17
N SER A 360 -0.73 18.27 4.00
CA SER A 360 0.20 17.70 3.01
C SER A 360 1.64 17.55 3.53
N TYR A 361 2.11 18.49 4.35
CA TYR A 361 3.48 18.49 4.86
C TYR A 361 3.75 17.35 5.87
N PRO A 362 2.97 17.21 6.96
CA PRO A 362 3.21 16.13 7.92
C PRO A 362 3.03 14.74 7.29
N ASP A 363 2.14 14.59 6.31
CA ASP A 363 2.00 13.34 5.55
C ASP A 363 3.29 12.99 4.77
N ALA A 364 3.79 13.92 3.95
CA ALA A 364 5.03 13.71 3.21
C ALA A 364 6.25 13.42 4.11
N HIS A 365 6.34 14.05 5.28
CA HIS A 365 7.43 13.78 6.23
C HIS A 365 7.34 12.39 6.87
N ARG A 366 6.12 11.88 7.14
CA ARG A 366 5.93 10.50 7.63
C ARG A 366 6.37 9.46 6.60
N HIS A 367 6.07 9.70 5.33
CA HIS A 367 6.53 8.83 4.24
C HIS A 367 8.06 8.87 4.07
N ARG A 368 8.63 10.08 4.05
CA ARG A 368 10.03 10.29 3.67
C ARG A 368 11.03 9.99 4.78
N VAL A 369 10.72 10.38 6.02
CA VAL A 369 11.65 10.28 7.16
C VAL A 369 11.20 9.20 8.14
N GLY A 370 9.89 9.00 8.29
CA GLY A 370 9.29 8.00 9.18
C GLY A 370 8.33 8.61 10.20
N VAL A 371 7.50 7.78 10.81
CA VAL A 371 6.44 8.20 11.75
C VAL A 371 6.97 8.98 12.97
N ASN A 372 8.20 8.69 13.40
CA ASN A 372 8.86 9.31 14.54
C ASN A 372 9.82 10.48 14.18
N TYR A 373 9.69 11.08 13.00
CA TYR A 373 10.60 12.15 12.53
C TYR A 373 10.77 13.34 13.49
N GLN A 374 9.77 13.60 14.35
CA GLN A 374 9.81 14.68 15.35
C GLN A 374 10.79 14.40 16.50
N GLN A 375 11.21 13.15 16.69
CA GLN A 375 12.18 12.76 17.70
C GLN A 375 13.63 13.04 17.27
N LEU A 376 13.87 13.24 15.97
CA LEU A 376 15.19 13.60 15.48
C LEU A 376 15.64 14.95 16.08
N PRO A 377 16.90 15.10 16.54
CA PRO A 377 17.36 16.30 17.26
C PRO A 377 17.08 17.62 16.53
N VAL A 378 17.18 17.65 15.20
CA VAL A 378 16.89 18.85 14.41
C VAL A 378 15.40 19.24 14.45
N ASN A 379 14.49 18.26 14.55
CA ASN A 379 13.05 18.46 14.58
C ASN A 379 12.49 18.60 16.00
N ALA A 380 13.19 18.08 17.01
CA ALA A 380 12.76 18.10 18.40
C ALA A 380 12.60 19.55 18.92
N PRO A 381 11.50 19.83 19.66
CA PRO A 381 11.28 21.14 20.29
C PRO A 381 12.20 21.36 21.50
N ARG A 382 12.43 22.62 21.87
CA ARG A 382 13.33 23.04 22.97
C ARG A 382 12.58 23.73 24.11
N VAL A 383 11.50 23.10 24.55
CA VAL A 383 10.64 23.64 25.61
C VAL A 383 11.24 23.40 27.00
N ASN A 384 10.96 24.31 27.95
CA ASN A 384 11.44 24.23 29.33
C ASN A 384 10.57 23.32 30.23
N TYR A 385 9.56 22.66 29.66
CA TYR A 385 8.67 21.73 30.33
C TYR A 385 8.83 20.32 29.77
N ARG A 386 8.52 19.30 30.57
CA ARG A 386 8.51 17.91 30.10
C ARG A 386 7.28 17.67 29.25
N MET A 387 7.48 17.28 28.01
CA MET A 387 6.39 16.96 27.09
C MET A 387 5.70 15.65 27.48
N ALA A 388 4.39 15.62 27.25
CA ALA A 388 3.57 14.43 27.34
C ALA A 388 2.54 14.44 26.21
N ASN A 389 2.56 13.42 25.37
CA ASN A 389 1.56 13.17 24.34
C ASN A 389 1.29 11.66 24.28
N PHE A 390 0.35 11.22 23.43
CA PHE A 390 0.01 9.80 23.29
C PHE A 390 0.54 9.19 21.98
N GLN A 391 1.63 9.75 21.45
CA GLN A 391 2.35 9.22 20.29
C GLN A 391 3.44 8.26 20.78
N ARG A 392 3.34 7.00 20.40
CA ARG A 392 4.19 5.89 20.84
C ARG A 392 4.44 4.93 19.70
N ASP A 393 5.46 4.09 19.89
CA ASP A 393 5.80 2.98 19.01
C ASP A 393 6.06 3.42 17.55
N GLY A 394 5.92 2.48 16.60
CA GLY A 394 6.25 2.70 15.19
C GLY A 394 7.74 2.67 14.90
N SER A 395 8.09 2.65 13.61
CA SER A 395 9.48 2.54 13.17
C SER A 395 10.36 3.65 13.75
N MET A 396 11.56 3.27 14.22
CA MET A 396 12.58 4.16 14.79
C MET A 396 12.10 5.05 15.96
N ALA A 397 11.30 4.49 16.88
CA ALA A 397 10.89 5.16 18.12
C ALA A 397 12.04 5.26 19.15
N PHE A 398 12.90 6.27 19.04
CA PHE A 398 14.01 6.51 19.98
C PHE A 398 13.55 6.82 21.41
N LEU A 399 12.44 7.54 21.55
CA LEU A 399 11.82 7.97 22.79
C LEU A 399 10.37 7.48 22.82
N ASN A 400 10.08 6.50 23.68
CA ASN A 400 8.74 5.88 23.76
C ASN A 400 7.97 6.23 25.05
N GLN A 401 8.37 7.33 25.72
CA GLN A 401 7.71 7.88 26.92
C GLN A 401 7.62 6.93 28.15
N GLY A 402 8.34 5.80 28.14
CA GLY A 402 8.44 4.86 29.25
C GLY A 402 7.09 4.26 29.70
N ALA A 403 7.01 3.86 30.96
CA ALA A 403 5.85 3.17 31.54
C ALA A 403 4.62 4.06 31.79
N ARG A 404 4.65 5.36 31.44
CA ARG A 404 3.49 6.25 31.57
C ARG A 404 2.28 5.61 30.87
N PRO A 405 1.05 5.69 31.38
CA PRO A 405 -0.14 5.22 30.66
C PRO A 405 -0.25 5.82 29.25
N ASN A 406 -0.66 5.01 28.27
CA ASN A 406 -0.82 5.41 26.86
C ASN A 406 -2.23 6.00 26.55
N TYR A 407 -2.95 6.40 27.58
CA TYR A 407 -4.25 7.06 27.51
C TYR A 407 -4.37 8.11 28.63
N ILE A 408 -5.43 8.92 28.62
CA ILE A 408 -5.72 9.87 29.71
C ILE A 408 -6.11 9.07 30.95
N SER A 409 -5.13 8.79 31.80
CA SER A 409 -5.29 7.96 32.99
C SER A 409 -5.56 8.80 34.23
N SER A 410 -6.48 8.33 35.08
CA SER A 410 -6.66 8.83 36.44
C SER A 410 -5.61 8.29 37.44
N ILE A 411 -4.87 7.23 37.06
CA ILE A 411 -3.84 6.59 37.89
C ILE A 411 -2.59 7.47 37.94
N GLU A 412 -2.13 7.91 36.78
CA GLU A 412 -1.00 8.84 36.62
C GLU A 412 -1.44 10.04 35.75
N PRO A 413 -2.20 11.00 36.32
CA PRO A 413 -2.75 12.10 35.54
C PRO A 413 -1.66 13.05 35.04
N ILE A 414 -1.77 13.44 33.76
CA ILE A 414 -0.93 14.49 33.18
C ILE A 414 -1.51 15.87 33.50
N ARG A 415 -0.66 16.91 33.48
CA ARG A 415 -1.10 18.29 33.65
C ARG A 415 -1.63 18.85 32.34
N PHE A 416 -2.77 19.53 32.41
CA PHE A 416 -3.34 20.30 31.31
C PHE A 416 -3.05 21.80 31.50
N ARG A 417 -2.97 22.54 30.40
CA ARG A 417 -2.92 24.01 30.41
C ARG A 417 -4.35 24.55 30.25
N GLU A 418 -4.70 25.58 31.02
CA GLU A 418 -5.97 26.28 30.84
C GLU A 418 -5.99 27.06 29.52
N ARG A 419 -7.18 27.16 28.90
CA ARG A 419 -7.36 28.01 27.71
C ARG A 419 -7.19 29.47 28.11
N SER A 420 -6.21 30.16 27.52
CA SER A 420 -5.94 31.58 27.80
C SER A 420 -6.84 32.54 27.03
N VAL A 421 -7.41 32.11 25.90
CA VAL A 421 -8.31 32.89 25.04
C VAL A 421 -9.42 31.99 24.49
N ASN A 422 -10.56 32.57 24.14
CA ASN A 422 -11.64 31.85 23.47
C ASN A 422 -11.41 31.83 21.94
N LEU A 423 -10.78 30.76 21.44
CA LEU A 423 -10.50 30.57 20.01
C LEU A 423 -11.77 30.39 19.15
N ASP A 424 -12.92 30.10 19.74
CA ASP A 424 -14.19 30.09 19.02
C ASP A 424 -14.54 31.50 18.50
N LYS A 425 -13.97 32.57 19.08
CA LYS A 425 -14.09 33.93 18.52
C LYS A 425 -13.20 34.17 17.30
N THR A 426 -12.14 33.37 17.15
CA THR A 426 -11.18 33.47 16.04
C THR A 426 -11.68 32.71 14.81
N HIS A 427 -12.30 31.54 15.02
CA HIS A 427 -12.76 30.66 13.92
C HIS A 427 -14.26 30.32 13.95
N GLY A 428 -14.99 30.60 15.02
CA GLY A 428 -16.38 30.14 15.20
C GLY A 428 -17.45 30.93 14.45
N HIS A 429 -17.07 31.76 13.48
CA HIS A 429 -18.02 32.50 12.66
C HIS A 429 -17.75 32.25 11.17
N PHE A 430 -18.50 31.31 10.61
CA PHE A 430 -18.58 31.06 9.17
C PHE A 430 -20.04 31.15 8.74
N ILE A 431 -20.39 32.19 7.97
CA ILE A 431 -21.69 32.28 7.29
C ILE A 431 -21.47 31.80 5.85
N GLY A 432 -21.92 30.60 5.52
CA GLY A 432 -21.75 30.07 4.17
C GLY A 432 -22.35 28.68 3.99
N ASN A 433 -22.48 28.27 2.73
CA ASN A 433 -22.86 26.91 2.35
C ASN A 433 -21.61 26.08 2.05
N ALA A 434 -21.65 24.77 2.29
CA ALA A 434 -20.69 23.84 1.68
C ALA A 434 -20.94 23.81 0.17
N VAL A 435 -19.92 24.11 -0.63
CA VAL A 435 -20.02 24.23 -2.09
C VAL A 435 -18.82 23.60 -2.77
N THR A 436 -19.04 23.10 -3.99
CA THR A 436 -17.95 22.85 -4.93
C THR A 436 -17.57 24.18 -5.58
N PHE A 437 -16.30 24.56 -5.49
CA PHE A 437 -15.81 25.85 -5.95
C PHE A 437 -14.57 25.69 -6.82
N LEU A 438 -14.49 26.50 -7.89
CA LEU A 438 -13.32 26.72 -8.71
C LEU A 438 -13.23 28.23 -8.96
N SER A 439 -12.03 28.78 -8.82
CA SER A 439 -11.80 30.21 -9.04
C SER A 439 -12.05 30.63 -10.50
N GLU A 440 -12.18 31.95 -10.71
CA GLU A 440 -12.27 32.55 -12.02
C GLU A 440 -11.24 33.67 -12.17
N ILE A 441 -10.73 33.85 -13.40
CA ILE A 441 -9.89 35.00 -13.75
C ILE A 441 -10.75 36.26 -13.95
N ARG A 442 -10.29 37.39 -13.42
CA ARG A 442 -10.94 38.70 -13.42
C ARG A 442 -9.94 39.81 -13.78
N GLU A 443 -10.43 41.03 -14.02
CA GLU A 443 -9.58 42.18 -14.37
C GLU A 443 -8.58 42.50 -13.25
N GLU A 444 -8.99 42.32 -11.99
CA GLU A 444 -8.18 42.72 -10.84
C GLU A 444 -6.93 41.85 -10.66
N ASP A 445 -6.93 40.63 -11.20
CA ASP A 445 -5.78 39.72 -11.23
C ASP A 445 -4.57 40.32 -11.98
N PHE A 446 -4.83 41.27 -12.89
CA PHE A 446 -3.80 41.94 -13.68
C PHE A 446 -3.29 43.23 -13.03
N THR A 447 -3.86 43.69 -11.91
CA THR A 447 -3.49 44.96 -11.26
C THR A 447 -2.03 44.95 -10.76
N ALA A 448 -1.65 43.92 -9.98
CA ALA A 448 -0.30 43.79 -9.47
C ALA A 448 0.74 43.48 -10.57
N PRO A 449 0.48 42.56 -11.51
CA PRO A 449 1.30 42.40 -12.73
C PRO A 449 1.55 43.69 -13.50
N ARG A 450 0.50 44.49 -13.73
CA ARG A 450 0.57 45.77 -14.46
C ARG A 450 1.44 46.76 -13.70
N ALA A 451 1.27 46.87 -12.38
CA ALA A 451 2.12 47.69 -11.54
C ALA A 451 3.59 47.23 -11.55
N LEU A 452 3.84 45.91 -11.56
CA LEU A 452 5.19 45.34 -11.67
C LEU A 452 5.86 45.75 -12.99
N TRP A 453 5.15 45.63 -14.12
CA TRP A 453 5.67 46.06 -15.43
C TRP A 453 5.86 47.58 -15.53
N GLU A 454 4.87 48.36 -15.13
CA GLU A 454 4.85 49.81 -15.40
C GLU A 454 5.67 50.62 -14.42
N LYS A 455 5.73 50.20 -13.15
CA LYS A 455 6.24 51.02 -12.05
C LYS A 455 7.47 50.45 -11.36
N ILE A 456 7.72 49.15 -11.48
CA ILE A 456 8.80 48.47 -10.76
C ILE A 456 9.94 48.05 -11.71
N PHE A 457 9.62 47.46 -12.86
CA PHE A 457 10.64 47.11 -13.85
C PHE A 457 11.18 48.35 -14.54
N ASP A 458 12.49 48.57 -14.41
CA ASP A 458 13.22 49.53 -15.23
C ASP A 458 13.39 49.03 -16.68
N ALA A 459 13.93 49.87 -17.56
CA ALA A 459 14.09 49.54 -18.97
C ALA A 459 14.93 48.26 -19.21
N LYS A 460 15.97 48.02 -18.39
CA LYS A 460 16.84 46.85 -18.53
C LYS A 460 16.17 45.59 -17.98
N ALA A 461 15.41 45.70 -16.89
CA ALA A 461 14.61 44.61 -16.35
C ALA A 461 13.52 44.18 -17.34
N LYS A 462 12.87 45.14 -18.03
CA LYS A 462 11.92 44.84 -19.12
C LYS A 462 12.57 44.09 -20.27
N GLU A 463 13.77 44.50 -20.69
CA GLU A 463 14.52 43.82 -21.74
C GLU A 463 14.90 42.39 -21.35
N ARG A 464 15.47 42.19 -20.15
CA ARG A 464 15.79 40.86 -19.63
C ARG A 464 14.54 39.99 -19.49
N PHE A 465 13.44 40.54 -18.99
CA PHE A 465 12.18 39.83 -18.87
C PHE A 465 11.70 39.28 -20.22
N VAL A 466 11.67 40.15 -21.24
CA VAL A 466 11.27 39.76 -22.61
C VAL A 466 12.19 38.67 -23.13
N GLY A 467 13.51 38.83 -22.98
CA GLY A 467 14.50 37.83 -23.41
C GLY A 467 14.37 36.48 -22.70
N ASN A 468 14.15 36.47 -21.37
CA ASN A 468 13.94 35.25 -20.59
C ASN A 468 12.67 34.52 -21.03
N VAL A 469 11.56 35.25 -21.21
CA VAL A 469 10.29 34.65 -21.65
C VAL A 469 10.40 34.12 -23.07
N SER A 470 10.90 34.93 -24.02
CA SER A 470 11.00 34.52 -25.42
C SER A 470 11.98 33.36 -25.59
N GLY A 471 13.15 33.41 -24.93
CA GLY A 471 14.13 32.33 -24.97
C GLY A 471 13.60 31.02 -24.39
N HIS A 472 12.80 31.07 -23.32
CA HIS A 472 12.12 29.87 -22.81
C HIS A 472 11.00 29.39 -23.75
N MET A 473 10.28 30.30 -24.41
CA MET A 473 9.24 29.97 -25.40
C MET A 473 9.79 29.38 -26.71
N GLU A 474 11.06 29.59 -27.04
CA GLU A 474 11.70 28.98 -28.21
C GLU A 474 11.66 27.44 -28.18
N ASN A 475 11.61 26.85 -26.97
CA ASN A 475 11.49 25.41 -26.77
C ASN A 475 10.04 24.91 -26.74
N CYS A 476 9.05 25.79 -26.94
CA CYS A 476 7.64 25.42 -27.04
C CYS A 476 7.31 25.06 -28.48
N LYS A 477 6.84 23.83 -28.70
CA LYS A 477 6.61 23.28 -30.04
C LYS A 477 5.30 23.76 -30.67
N ASP A 478 4.35 24.22 -29.87
CA ASP A 478 3.04 24.65 -30.33
C ASP A 478 2.87 26.17 -30.23
N LYS A 479 2.76 26.81 -31.41
CA LYS A 479 2.56 28.25 -31.51
C LYS A 479 1.23 28.71 -30.93
N GLU A 480 0.21 27.85 -30.89
CA GLU A 480 -1.10 28.20 -30.34
C GLU A 480 -1.02 28.54 -28.85
N ILE A 481 -0.23 27.77 -28.11
CA ILE A 481 0.07 28.02 -26.69
C ILE A 481 0.72 29.40 -26.53
N ILE A 482 1.72 29.70 -27.37
CA ILE A 482 2.44 30.99 -27.34
C ILE A 482 1.46 32.15 -27.61
N LYS A 483 0.58 32.02 -28.61
CA LYS A 483 -0.41 33.05 -28.92
C LYS A 483 -1.34 33.35 -27.75
N ARG A 484 -1.81 32.30 -27.08
CA ARG A 484 -2.69 32.40 -25.90
C ARG A 484 -1.95 33.03 -24.72
N GLN A 485 -0.70 32.64 -24.47
CA GLN A 485 0.10 33.23 -23.40
C GLN A 485 0.42 34.71 -23.65
N ILE A 486 0.72 35.10 -24.90
CA ILE A 486 0.91 36.51 -25.26
C ILE A 486 -0.38 37.32 -25.02
N ALA A 487 -1.55 36.74 -25.29
CA ALA A 487 -2.83 37.40 -25.00
C ALA A 487 -3.02 37.66 -23.49
N ILE A 488 -2.58 36.73 -22.62
CA ILE A 488 -2.59 36.94 -21.17
C ILE A 488 -1.60 38.06 -20.78
N PHE A 489 -0.41 38.10 -21.37
CA PHE A 489 0.54 39.20 -21.16
C PHE A 489 0.01 40.55 -21.68
N ARG A 490 -0.86 40.56 -22.68
CA ARG A 490 -1.50 41.78 -23.21
C ARG A 490 -2.43 42.43 -22.19
N GLU A 491 -3.14 41.64 -21.38
CA GLU A 491 -3.95 42.14 -20.27
C GLU A 491 -3.10 42.84 -19.19
N VAL A 492 -1.81 42.46 -19.08
CA VAL A 492 -0.84 43.21 -18.27
C VAL A 492 -0.48 44.53 -18.95
N SER A 493 0.02 44.49 -20.20
CA SER A 493 0.41 45.67 -20.96
C SER A 493 0.56 45.40 -22.46
N GLU A 494 0.04 46.31 -23.28
CA GLU A 494 0.21 46.30 -24.74
C GLU A 494 1.70 46.40 -25.16
N ASP A 495 2.52 47.15 -24.43
CA ASP A 495 3.97 47.26 -24.66
C ASP A 495 4.67 45.91 -24.41
N LEU A 496 4.28 45.19 -23.36
CA LEU A 496 4.83 43.86 -23.06
C LEU A 496 4.48 42.86 -24.16
N ALA A 497 3.21 42.78 -24.55
CA ALA A 497 2.76 41.88 -25.60
C ALA A 497 3.46 42.18 -26.94
N SER A 498 3.50 43.44 -27.36
CA SER A 498 4.15 43.86 -28.62
C SER A 498 5.64 43.47 -28.67
N ARG A 499 6.35 43.56 -27.52
CA ARG A 499 7.76 43.14 -27.43
C ARG A 499 7.91 41.64 -27.55
N LEU A 500 7.03 40.86 -26.92
CA LEU A 500 7.03 39.39 -27.03
C LEU A 500 6.65 38.91 -28.43
N GLU A 501 5.69 39.55 -29.09
CA GLU A 501 5.34 39.24 -30.49
C GLU A 501 6.52 39.48 -31.42
N LYS A 502 7.24 40.60 -31.21
CA LYS A 502 8.47 40.90 -31.96
C LYS A 502 9.58 39.88 -31.69
N ALA A 503 9.79 39.50 -30.43
CA ALA A 503 10.87 38.59 -30.03
C ALA A 503 10.61 37.13 -30.48
N THR A 504 9.37 36.67 -30.39
CA THR A 504 8.97 35.28 -30.74
C THR A 504 8.61 35.11 -32.22
N GLY A 505 8.29 36.21 -32.92
CA GLY A 505 7.73 36.17 -34.28
C GLY A 505 6.30 35.60 -34.34
N VAL A 506 5.61 35.49 -33.20
CA VAL A 506 4.25 34.96 -33.09
C VAL A 506 3.31 36.08 -32.67
N LYS A 507 2.32 36.39 -33.50
CA LYS A 507 1.25 37.34 -33.13
C LYS A 507 0.26 36.67 -32.18
N GLY A 508 0.12 37.20 -30.97
CA GLY A 508 -0.84 36.74 -29.97
C GLY A 508 -2.27 37.17 -30.29
N TYR A 509 -3.22 36.69 -29.51
CA TYR A 509 -4.60 37.16 -29.61
C TYR A 509 -4.76 38.59 -29.07
N ASP A 510 -5.84 39.26 -29.49
CA ASP A 510 -6.12 40.65 -29.12
C ASP A 510 -6.49 40.84 -27.63
N GLY A 511 -6.72 39.75 -26.89
CA GLY A 511 -7.02 39.73 -25.46
C GLY A 511 -7.69 38.42 -25.05
N ILE A 512 -7.99 38.25 -23.76
CA ILE A 512 -8.56 37.00 -23.21
C ILE A 512 -10.05 37.06 -22.93
N THR A 513 -10.70 38.22 -23.12
CA THR A 513 -12.12 38.42 -22.78
C THR A 513 -13.04 37.36 -23.41
N GLY A 514 -12.77 36.93 -24.65
CA GLY A 514 -13.56 35.94 -25.36
C GLY A 514 -13.20 34.48 -25.09
N MET A 515 -12.12 34.21 -24.35
CA MET A 515 -11.52 32.87 -24.28
C MET A 515 -12.19 31.95 -23.26
N THR A 516 -12.07 30.64 -23.51
CA THR A 516 -12.40 29.58 -22.56
C THR A 516 -11.11 28.85 -22.19
N PHE A 517 -10.84 28.75 -20.89
CA PHE A 517 -9.68 28.03 -20.37
C PHE A 517 -10.09 26.67 -19.81
N ASN A 518 -9.15 25.72 -19.76
CA ASN A 518 -9.39 24.40 -19.21
C ASN A 518 -9.27 24.37 -17.69
N GLY A 519 -8.34 25.15 -17.12
CA GLY A 519 -8.01 25.09 -15.69
C GLY A 519 -8.76 26.08 -14.81
N THR A 520 -9.35 27.14 -15.37
CA THR A 520 -10.05 28.17 -14.60
C THR A 520 -11.28 28.72 -15.34
N HIS A 521 -12.24 29.25 -14.58
CA HIS A 521 -13.34 30.01 -15.17
C HIS A 521 -12.84 31.37 -15.68
N ASN A 522 -13.46 31.92 -16.72
CA ASN A 522 -13.11 33.25 -17.25
C ASN A 522 -14.24 34.26 -16.98
N GLY A 523 -14.04 35.13 -15.99
CA GLY A 523 -14.94 36.20 -15.61
C GLY A 523 -14.77 37.49 -16.41
N MET A 524 -13.81 37.55 -17.34
CA MET A 524 -13.57 38.72 -18.18
C MET A 524 -14.75 38.99 -19.14
N GLY A 525 -15.19 40.25 -19.25
CA GLY A 525 -16.26 40.66 -20.18
C GLY A 525 -17.70 40.48 -19.68
N GLY A 526 -17.91 40.38 -18.37
CA GLY A 526 -19.23 40.47 -17.72
C GLY A 526 -20.00 39.16 -17.63
N ALA A 527 -19.96 38.29 -18.65
CA ALA A 527 -20.55 36.95 -18.58
C ALA A 527 -19.46 35.88 -18.34
N ARG A 528 -19.53 35.21 -17.19
CA ARG A 528 -18.61 34.13 -16.79
C ARG A 528 -18.64 32.97 -17.80
N LYS A 529 -17.49 32.68 -18.41
CA LYS A 529 -17.28 31.48 -19.23
C LYS A 529 -16.72 30.37 -18.36
N GLN A 530 -17.42 29.25 -18.34
CA GLN A 530 -17.03 28.09 -17.53
C GLN A 530 -15.75 27.45 -18.07
N ALA A 531 -15.03 26.79 -17.17
CA ALA A 531 -13.80 26.10 -17.51
C ALA A 531 -14.14 24.92 -18.43
N ASN A 532 -13.25 24.64 -19.39
CA ASN A 532 -13.38 23.56 -20.37
C ASN A 532 -14.73 23.58 -21.15
N GLY A 533 -15.32 24.75 -21.34
CA GLY A 533 -16.57 24.93 -22.08
C GLY A 533 -17.80 24.31 -21.41
N MET A 534 -17.74 24.01 -20.11
CA MET A 534 -18.84 23.37 -19.39
C MET A 534 -20.10 24.25 -19.31
N LYS A 535 -21.26 23.63 -19.08
CA LYS A 535 -22.50 24.37 -18.82
C LYS A 535 -22.60 24.70 -17.33
N SER A 536 -23.03 25.93 -17.02
CA SER A 536 -23.30 26.35 -15.64
C SER A 536 -24.52 25.61 -15.09
N THR A 537 -24.40 24.92 -13.95
CA THR A 537 -25.53 24.28 -13.25
C THR A 537 -26.11 25.16 -12.13
N GLY A 538 -25.71 26.44 -12.07
CA GLY A 538 -25.95 27.31 -10.91
C GLY A 538 -24.86 27.12 -9.85
N GLY A 539 -24.33 28.23 -9.34
CA GLY A 539 -23.22 28.23 -8.38
C GLY A 539 -22.94 29.65 -7.90
N ASN A 540 -22.38 29.77 -6.69
CA ASN A 540 -22.13 31.04 -6.03
C ASN A 540 -21.04 31.84 -6.80
N GLU A 541 -21.22 33.16 -6.95
CA GLU A 541 -20.28 34.06 -7.66
C GLU A 541 -19.15 34.57 -6.75
N GLN A 542 -19.12 34.13 -5.50
CA GLN A 542 -18.15 34.57 -4.50
C GLN A 542 -16.85 33.77 -4.60
N ASN A 543 -15.71 34.47 -4.62
CA ASN A 543 -14.36 33.88 -4.71
C ASN A 543 -13.77 33.47 -3.35
N GLY A 544 -14.62 33.22 -2.35
CA GLY A 544 -14.22 32.94 -0.98
C GLY A 544 -13.65 34.13 -0.19
N ALA A 545 -13.64 35.35 -0.76
CA ALA A 545 -13.20 36.54 -0.05
C ALA A 545 -14.18 36.93 1.07
N PRO A 546 -13.68 37.55 2.16
CA PRO A 546 -14.56 38.12 3.17
C PRO A 546 -15.36 39.30 2.59
N VAL A 547 -16.69 39.23 2.69
CA VAL A 547 -17.65 40.28 2.33
C VAL A 547 -18.22 40.96 3.58
N LYS A 548 -18.92 42.09 3.46
CA LYS A 548 -19.59 42.75 4.59
C LYS A 548 -20.30 41.77 5.52
N GLY A 549 -19.92 41.79 6.79
CA GLY A 549 -20.57 40.96 7.82
C GLY A 549 -20.13 39.50 7.82
N SER A 550 -19.12 39.12 7.02
CA SER A 550 -18.46 37.81 7.13
C SER A 550 -17.86 37.57 8.51
N HIS A 551 -17.66 38.64 9.29
CA HIS A 551 -17.11 38.59 10.65
C HIS A 551 -18.00 39.25 11.71
N ALA A 552 -19.29 39.50 11.42
CA ALA A 552 -20.18 40.15 12.38
C ALA A 552 -20.53 39.21 13.56
N GLY A 553 -19.99 39.51 14.75
CA GLY A 553 -20.26 38.74 15.96
C GLY A 553 -21.76 38.67 16.30
N ALA A 554 -22.20 37.52 16.84
CA ALA A 554 -23.59 37.23 17.22
C ALA A 554 -24.07 38.01 18.46
N ALA A 555 -24.02 39.34 18.45
CA ALA A 555 -24.63 40.18 19.50
C ALA A 555 -26.14 40.41 19.30
N GLY A 556 -26.77 39.75 18.32
CA GLY A 556 -28.21 39.91 18.05
C GLY A 556 -28.90 38.79 17.26
N ALA A 557 -28.19 37.73 16.89
CA ALA A 557 -28.81 36.58 16.24
C ALA A 557 -29.37 35.64 17.31
N LYS A 558 -30.70 35.64 17.50
CA LYS A 558 -31.40 34.49 18.10
C LYS A 558 -30.89 33.24 17.38
N GLY A 559 -30.49 32.22 18.15
CA GLY A 559 -29.81 31.03 17.65
C GLY A 559 -30.32 30.59 16.29
N ILE A 560 -29.41 30.44 15.34
CA ILE A 560 -29.72 29.77 14.08
C ILE A 560 -30.08 28.35 14.47
N ASN A 561 -31.39 28.08 14.52
CA ASN A 561 -31.94 26.74 14.63
C ASN A 561 -31.26 25.87 13.56
N GLY A 562 -30.72 24.75 14.01
CA GLY A 562 -30.07 23.77 13.17
C GLY A 562 -30.95 23.33 12.01
N HIS A 563 -30.43 23.51 10.81
CA HIS A 563 -30.76 22.71 9.63
C HIS A 563 -29.49 22.27 8.90
N ALA A 564 -28.48 21.87 9.67
CA ALA A 564 -27.47 20.94 9.17
C ALA A 564 -27.95 19.53 9.54
N ASN A 565 -28.41 18.76 8.55
CA ASN A 565 -28.66 17.33 8.68
C ASN A 565 -27.33 16.57 8.81
N GLY A 566 -26.63 16.80 9.91
CA GLY A 566 -25.52 15.98 10.39
C GLY A 566 -26.03 15.16 11.56
N VAL A 567 -26.09 13.85 11.38
CA VAL A 567 -26.51 12.87 12.38
C VAL A 567 -25.53 12.92 13.55
N ASN A 568 -25.89 13.59 14.64
CA ASN A 568 -25.31 13.37 15.95
C ASN A 568 -26.46 13.07 16.90
N GLY A 569 -26.56 11.81 17.31
CA GLY A 569 -27.56 11.35 18.24
C GLY A 569 -27.35 11.97 19.63
N HIS A 570 -28.44 12.48 20.21
CA HIS A 570 -28.83 12.10 21.56
C HIS A 570 -30.32 12.40 21.80
N SER A 571 -31.03 11.33 22.17
CA SER A 571 -32.23 11.25 23.02
C SER A 571 -33.42 12.19 22.73
N ASN A 572 -34.43 11.68 22.04
CA ASN A 572 -35.72 11.28 22.65
C ASN A 572 -36.69 10.79 21.55
N GLY A 573 -37.37 9.67 21.84
CA GLY A 573 -38.11 8.88 20.85
C GLY A 573 -39.29 9.59 20.21
N VAL A 574 -39.62 9.15 18.98
CA VAL A 574 -40.95 8.72 18.48
C VAL A 574 -40.75 8.27 17.01
N GLU A 575 -41.31 7.11 16.68
CA GLU A 575 -41.29 6.43 15.37
C GLU A 575 -41.99 7.22 14.24
N ALA A 576 -41.43 7.21 13.02
CA ALA A 576 -42.13 6.99 11.73
C ALA A 576 -41.17 7.11 10.50
N PRO A 577 -41.41 6.40 9.37
CA PRO A 577 -40.38 5.97 8.43
C PRO A 577 -40.25 6.83 7.17
N LEU A 578 -39.05 6.90 6.58
CA LEU A 578 -38.81 7.48 5.25
C LEU A 578 -38.22 6.45 4.28
N LYS A 579 -38.76 6.50 3.06
CA LYS A 579 -38.69 5.53 1.98
C LYS A 579 -37.54 5.83 1.01
N ASP A 580 -36.94 4.75 0.54
CA ASP A 580 -36.25 4.52 -0.74
C ASP A 580 -34.74 4.91 -0.89
N PRO A 581 -33.83 3.94 -0.65
CA PRO A 581 -32.38 4.04 -0.87
C PRO A 581 -31.91 3.82 -2.33
N ILE A 582 -32.80 3.53 -3.29
CA ILE A 582 -32.42 3.00 -4.62
C ILE A 582 -31.80 4.06 -5.55
N THR A 583 -32.00 5.35 -5.26
CA THR A 583 -31.55 6.43 -6.16
C THR A 583 -30.05 6.75 -6.02
N LEU A 584 -29.46 6.54 -4.83
CA LEU A 584 -28.04 6.81 -4.58
C LEU A 584 -27.13 5.73 -5.21
N CYS A 585 -27.59 4.48 -5.22
CA CYS A 585 -26.84 3.34 -5.75
C CYS A 585 -26.69 3.40 -7.29
N LYS A 586 -27.65 4.01 -7.99
CA LYS A 586 -27.63 4.14 -9.47
C LYS A 586 -26.66 5.22 -9.98
N MET A 587 -26.30 6.21 -9.17
CA MET A 587 -25.31 7.23 -9.54
C MET A 587 -23.87 6.74 -9.36
N PHE A 588 -23.61 5.93 -8.33
CA PHE A 588 -22.29 5.36 -8.07
C PHE A 588 -21.89 4.33 -9.15
N LEU A 589 -22.85 3.50 -9.58
CA LEU A 589 -22.63 2.48 -10.61
C LEU A 589 -22.28 3.07 -12.00
N ARG A 590 -22.80 4.26 -12.35
CA ARG A 590 -22.50 4.93 -13.63
C ARG A 590 -21.11 5.57 -13.67
N LEU A 591 -20.58 5.99 -12.52
CA LEU A 591 -19.26 6.59 -12.43
C LEU A 591 -18.15 5.53 -12.51
N VAL A 592 -18.39 4.35 -11.93
CA VAL A 592 -17.46 3.20 -11.99
C VAL A 592 -17.37 2.61 -13.41
N ILE A 593 -18.50 2.53 -14.13
CA ILE A 593 -18.52 2.06 -15.53
C ILE A 593 -17.77 3.02 -16.47
N ALA A 594 -17.75 4.33 -16.19
CA ALA A 594 -17.05 5.31 -17.01
C ALA A 594 -15.52 5.29 -16.81
N VAL A 595 -15.03 4.90 -15.63
CA VAL A 595 -13.59 4.79 -15.34
C VAL A 595 -13.01 3.49 -15.93
N LEU A 596 -13.78 2.41 -15.99
CA LEU A 596 -13.37 1.14 -16.62
C LEU A 596 -13.30 1.21 -18.16
N ALA A 597 -14.01 2.16 -18.80
CA ALA A 597 -14.06 2.26 -20.26
C ALA A 597 -12.83 2.93 -20.90
N ILE A 598 -12.00 3.66 -20.12
CA ILE A 598 -10.90 4.48 -20.66
C ILE A 598 -9.59 3.68 -20.81
N GLY A 599 -9.47 2.52 -20.14
CA GLY A 599 -8.33 1.60 -20.30
C GLY A 599 -8.36 0.72 -21.56
N ASN A 600 -9.50 0.63 -22.26
CA ASN A 600 -9.72 -0.32 -23.37
C ASN A 600 -9.58 0.28 -24.78
N VAL A 601 -9.04 1.50 -24.93
CA VAL A 601 -9.05 2.22 -26.22
C VAL A 601 -7.71 2.15 -26.98
N LEU A 602 -6.76 1.30 -26.60
CA LEU A 602 -5.48 1.13 -27.33
C LEU A 602 -5.21 -0.26 -27.93
N ALA A 603 -6.18 -1.15 -27.99
CA ALA A 603 -6.02 -2.43 -28.71
C ALA A 603 -7.31 -2.84 -29.42
N GLN A 604 -7.58 -2.25 -30.59
CA GLN A 604 -8.57 -2.80 -31.52
C GLN A 604 -8.02 -2.77 -32.94
N THR A 605 -7.23 -3.79 -33.27
CA THR A 605 -7.06 -4.28 -34.64
C THR A 605 -7.07 -5.82 -34.62
N SER A 606 -8.20 -6.40 -35.05
CA SER A 606 -8.57 -7.83 -35.21
C SER A 606 -8.49 -8.76 -33.97
N ASN A 607 -9.63 -8.97 -33.32
CA ASN A 607 -9.87 -9.71 -32.05
C ASN A 607 -9.81 -11.26 -32.11
N GLN A 608 -8.99 -11.91 -32.94
CA GLN A 608 -8.96 -13.38 -32.95
C GLN A 608 -7.56 -13.94 -32.71
N THR A 609 -7.45 -14.81 -31.71
CA THR A 609 -6.22 -15.53 -31.38
C THR A 609 -5.75 -16.40 -32.55
N SER A 610 -4.44 -16.54 -32.70
CA SER A 610 -3.82 -17.36 -33.75
C SER A 610 -2.50 -17.99 -33.30
N LEU A 611 -2.14 -19.11 -33.94
CA LEU A 611 -0.80 -19.71 -33.79
C LEU A 611 0.23 -18.90 -34.59
N PRO A 612 1.52 -18.87 -34.18
CA PRO A 612 2.54 -18.04 -34.83
C PRO A 612 2.69 -18.32 -36.33
N GLN A 613 2.61 -19.58 -36.75
CA GLN A 613 2.69 -20.00 -38.16
C GLN A 613 1.51 -19.54 -39.03
N TYR A 614 0.42 -19.08 -38.40
CA TYR A 614 -0.78 -18.54 -39.07
C TYR A 614 -0.98 -17.05 -38.78
N SER A 615 -0.03 -16.40 -38.08
CA SER A 615 -0.12 -14.99 -37.78
C SER A 615 -0.03 -14.15 -39.06
N THR A 616 -0.93 -13.19 -39.20
CA THR A 616 -0.92 -12.21 -40.30
C THR A 616 0.18 -11.15 -40.16
N ASN A 617 0.82 -11.07 -38.98
CA ASN A 617 1.90 -10.12 -38.68
C ASN A 617 2.96 -10.72 -37.74
N ALA A 618 3.69 -11.71 -38.23
CA ALA A 618 4.73 -12.42 -37.47
C ALA A 618 5.83 -11.49 -36.91
N THR A 619 6.17 -10.40 -37.61
CA THR A 619 7.18 -9.44 -37.16
C THR A 619 6.73 -8.66 -35.92
N ALA A 620 5.52 -8.09 -35.94
CA ALA A 620 4.99 -7.37 -34.78
C ALA A 620 4.79 -8.31 -33.58
N ARG A 621 4.33 -9.53 -33.84
CA ARG A 621 4.18 -10.58 -32.83
C ARG A 621 5.51 -10.92 -32.13
N ALA A 622 6.58 -11.14 -32.90
CA ALA A 622 7.90 -11.38 -32.35
C ALA A 622 8.45 -10.17 -31.57
N GLN A 623 8.18 -8.95 -32.03
CA GLN A 623 8.56 -7.72 -31.32
C GLN A 623 7.83 -7.58 -29.98
N ALA A 624 6.53 -7.89 -29.93
CA ALA A 624 5.74 -7.87 -28.70
C ALA A 624 6.31 -8.85 -27.67
N ILE A 625 6.64 -10.08 -28.09
CA ILE A 625 7.30 -11.07 -27.21
C ILE A 625 8.67 -10.56 -26.73
N ALA A 626 9.46 -9.92 -27.58
CA ALA A 626 10.74 -9.33 -27.18
C ALA A 626 10.57 -8.24 -26.10
N VAL A 627 9.53 -7.40 -26.23
CA VAL A 627 9.17 -6.41 -25.20
C VAL A 627 8.76 -7.11 -23.89
N LYS A 628 7.93 -8.16 -23.96
CA LYS A 628 7.57 -8.94 -22.77
C LYS A 628 8.79 -9.55 -22.09
N ARG A 629 9.72 -10.14 -22.84
CA ARG A 629 10.98 -10.70 -22.27
C ARG A 629 11.85 -9.65 -21.58
N ALA A 630 11.86 -8.43 -22.09
CA ALA A 630 12.64 -7.33 -21.51
C ALA A 630 11.98 -6.73 -20.26
N GLY A 631 10.64 -6.68 -20.23
CA GLY A 631 9.88 -6.08 -19.14
C GLY A 631 9.45 -7.05 -18.03
N TRP A 632 9.34 -8.34 -18.33
CA TRP A 632 8.96 -9.40 -17.40
C TRP A 632 10.19 -10.22 -17.03
N LEU A 633 10.77 -9.97 -15.87
CA LEU A 633 12.00 -10.59 -15.39
C LEU A 633 11.69 -11.58 -14.28
N TYR A 634 12.53 -12.61 -14.14
CA TYR A 634 12.48 -13.50 -12.98
C TYR A 634 13.16 -12.81 -11.79
N GLY A 635 12.36 -12.40 -10.80
CA GLY A 635 12.80 -11.82 -9.55
C GLY A 635 13.06 -12.88 -8.47
N PRO A 636 13.59 -12.46 -7.30
CA PRO A 636 13.70 -13.34 -6.15
C PRO A 636 12.33 -13.92 -5.78
N GLY A 637 12.28 -15.22 -5.51
CA GLY A 637 11.06 -15.90 -5.10
C GLY A 637 10.51 -15.40 -3.77
N LEU A 638 9.19 -15.36 -3.63
CA LEU A 638 8.55 -15.16 -2.34
C LEU A 638 8.76 -16.41 -1.47
N LEU A 639 8.99 -16.21 -0.17
CA LEU A 639 9.13 -17.28 0.81
C LEU A 639 10.19 -18.37 0.49
N ASN A 640 11.29 -18.02 -0.20
CA ASN A 640 12.29 -18.96 -0.75
C ASN A 640 11.75 -19.95 -1.80
N GLY A 641 10.58 -19.68 -2.37
CA GLY A 641 9.98 -20.43 -3.47
C GLY A 641 10.64 -20.19 -4.83
N PRO A 642 9.97 -20.56 -5.95
CA PRO A 642 10.45 -20.31 -7.30
C PRO A 642 10.53 -18.81 -7.59
N PHE A 643 11.06 -18.43 -8.76
CA PHE A 643 11.10 -17.03 -9.16
C PHE A 643 9.70 -16.39 -9.12
N TYR A 644 9.67 -15.08 -8.90
CA TYR A 644 8.46 -14.27 -8.81
C TYR A 644 8.54 -13.09 -9.80
N PRO A 645 7.42 -12.55 -10.32
CA PRO A 645 7.45 -11.52 -11.36
C PRO A 645 8.21 -10.26 -10.95
N ALA A 646 9.15 -9.83 -11.79
CA ALA A 646 9.91 -8.60 -11.62
C ALA A 646 10.06 -7.82 -12.94
N GLY A 647 10.78 -6.70 -12.88
CA GLY A 647 10.90 -5.77 -14.01
C GLY A 647 9.64 -4.91 -14.19
N PRO A 648 9.64 -3.96 -15.14
CA PRO A 648 8.56 -2.98 -15.27
C PRO A 648 7.19 -3.59 -15.61
N LEU A 649 7.13 -4.70 -16.36
CA LEU A 649 5.87 -5.37 -16.69
C LEU A 649 5.44 -6.35 -15.60
N GLY A 650 6.39 -7.08 -14.99
CA GLY A 650 6.10 -7.97 -13.86
C GLY A 650 5.58 -7.17 -12.65
N ALA A 651 6.26 -6.08 -12.28
CA ALA A 651 5.84 -5.24 -11.16
C ALA A 651 4.48 -4.56 -11.41
N ALA A 652 4.22 -4.07 -12.62
CA ALA A 652 2.93 -3.48 -12.97
C ALA A 652 1.79 -4.51 -12.94
N ARG A 653 2.08 -5.77 -13.30
CA ARG A 653 1.12 -6.87 -13.17
C ARG A 653 0.80 -7.15 -11.71
N THR A 654 1.83 -7.32 -10.86
CA THR A 654 1.66 -7.53 -9.42
C THR A 654 0.84 -6.40 -8.78
N GLU A 655 1.14 -5.14 -9.10
CA GLU A 655 0.38 -3.99 -8.59
C GLU A 655 -1.10 -4.03 -9.01
N ARG A 656 -1.36 -4.35 -10.28
CA ARG A 656 -2.73 -4.47 -10.80
C ARG A 656 -3.51 -5.58 -10.11
N ASP A 657 -2.89 -6.75 -9.96
CA ASP A 657 -3.54 -7.93 -9.38
C ASP A 657 -3.80 -7.71 -7.88
N LEU A 658 -2.88 -7.07 -7.14
CA LEU A 658 -3.11 -6.61 -5.76
C LEU A 658 -4.25 -5.58 -5.66
N GLY A 659 -4.38 -4.69 -6.65
CA GLY A 659 -5.47 -3.72 -6.70
C GLY A 659 -6.84 -4.37 -6.90
N LEU A 660 -6.93 -5.38 -7.78
CA LEU A 660 -8.15 -6.17 -7.97
C LEU A 660 -8.48 -6.98 -6.71
N PHE A 661 -7.46 -7.53 -6.09
CA PHE A 661 -7.58 -8.29 -4.85
C PHE A 661 -8.17 -7.46 -3.70
N ALA A 662 -7.65 -6.25 -3.49
CA ALA A 662 -8.14 -5.36 -2.43
C ALA A 662 -9.64 -5.02 -2.55
N ILE A 663 -10.21 -5.07 -3.76
CA ILE A 663 -11.65 -4.90 -3.99
C ILE A 663 -12.44 -6.11 -3.46
N ASP A 664 -11.96 -7.32 -3.76
CA ASP A 664 -12.58 -8.55 -3.28
C ASP A 664 -12.43 -8.69 -1.76
N GLU A 665 -11.26 -8.33 -1.21
CA GLU A 665 -10.96 -8.30 0.22
C GLU A 665 -11.88 -7.31 0.96
N ALA A 666 -12.06 -6.10 0.43
CA ALA A 666 -12.94 -5.10 1.03
C ALA A 666 -14.40 -5.57 1.11
N TRP A 667 -14.85 -6.39 0.15
CA TRP A 667 -16.19 -6.97 0.18
C TRP A 667 -16.35 -7.94 1.35
N ILE A 668 -15.43 -8.92 1.47
CA ILE A 668 -15.54 -9.94 2.51
C ILE A 668 -15.26 -9.38 3.90
N ASN A 669 -14.33 -8.43 4.02
CA ASN A 669 -14.12 -7.64 5.24
C ASN A 669 -15.40 -6.91 5.65
N GLY A 670 -16.17 -6.38 4.70
CA GLY A 670 -17.48 -5.77 4.97
C GLY A 670 -18.47 -6.77 5.57
N SER A 671 -18.53 -7.99 5.03
CA SER A 671 -19.42 -9.05 5.51
C SER A 671 -19.05 -9.56 6.90
N ILE A 672 -17.78 -9.89 7.16
CA ILE A 672 -17.37 -10.38 8.49
C ILE A 672 -17.52 -9.29 9.57
N ASN A 673 -17.26 -8.01 9.24
CA ASN A 673 -17.51 -6.90 10.16
C ASN A 673 -19.00 -6.72 10.51
N ALA A 674 -19.93 -7.23 9.70
CA ALA A 674 -21.36 -7.23 10.00
C ALA A 674 -21.73 -8.37 10.97
N ASP A 675 -21.09 -9.53 10.84
CA ASP A 675 -21.33 -10.72 11.66
C ASP A 675 -20.67 -10.63 13.06
N LEU A 676 -19.42 -10.11 13.14
CA LEU A 676 -18.60 -10.11 14.36
C LEU A 676 -19.28 -9.49 15.60
N PRO A 677 -19.99 -8.34 15.54
CA PRO A 677 -20.61 -7.75 16.72
C PRO A 677 -21.62 -8.69 17.41
N ALA A 678 -22.34 -9.51 16.64
CA ALA A 678 -23.31 -10.46 17.18
C ALA A 678 -22.64 -11.68 17.83
N ILE A 679 -21.44 -12.04 17.37
CA ILE A 679 -20.60 -13.09 17.95
C ILE A 679 -19.97 -12.57 19.25
N GLU A 680 -19.32 -11.41 19.21
CA GLU A 680 -18.70 -10.76 20.38
C GLU A 680 -19.72 -10.57 21.51
N ALA A 681 -20.91 -10.05 21.20
CA ALA A 681 -21.97 -9.87 22.18
C ALA A 681 -22.44 -11.20 22.80
N ALA A 682 -22.50 -12.28 22.01
CA ALA A 682 -22.90 -13.59 22.51
C ALA A 682 -21.82 -14.21 23.42
N VAL A 683 -20.55 -14.11 23.04
CA VAL A 683 -19.43 -14.60 23.84
C VAL A 683 -19.30 -13.81 25.15
N ILE A 684 -19.40 -12.49 25.10
CA ILE A 684 -19.39 -11.63 26.30
C ILE A 684 -20.60 -11.94 27.19
N GLY A 685 -21.80 -12.07 26.62
CA GLY A 685 -23.02 -12.38 27.35
C GLY A 685 -22.98 -13.74 28.06
N ASN A 686 -22.26 -14.72 27.50
CA ASN A 686 -22.02 -16.02 28.13
C ASN A 686 -20.88 -15.99 29.16
N GLY A 687 -20.08 -14.90 29.22
CA GLY A 687 -18.90 -14.82 30.09
C GLY A 687 -17.70 -15.64 29.59
N GLY A 688 -17.59 -15.83 28.27
CA GLY A 688 -16.57 -16.66 27.63
C GLY A 688 -17.03 -18.09 27.33
N PHE A 689 -16.07 -18.99 27.09
CA PHE A 689 -16.33 -20.41 26.82
C PHE A 689 -16.15 -21.24 28.10
N HIS A 690 -17.21 -21.90 28.57
CA HIS A 690 -17.22 -22.75 29.76
C HIS A 690 -17.25 -24.23 29.43
N ASN A 691 -17.60 -24.58 28.20
CA ASN A 691 -17.64 -25.94 27.67
C ASN A 691 -17.43 -25.94 26.15
N LEU A 692 -17.23 -27.11 25.54
CA LEU A 692 -16.95 -27.21 24.10
C LEU A 692 -18.14 -26.77 23.22
N ALA A 693 -19.38 -26.93 23.70
CA ALA A 693 -20.56 -26.50 22.94
C ALA A 693 -20.67 -24.96 22.87
N ASP A 694 -20.02 -24.22 23.78
CA ASP A 694 -19.99 -22.76 23.72
C ASP A 694 -19.22 -22.27 22.48
N TYR A 695 -18.17 -22.97 22.04
CA TYR A 695 -17.49 -22.63 20.77
C TYR A 695 -18.47 -22.73 19.60
N VAL A 696 -19.23 -23.83 19.52
CA VAL A 696 -20.20 -24.06 18.44
C VAL A 696 -21.34 -23.04 18.48
N ASN A 697 -22.00 -22.91 19.63
CA ASN A 697 -23.21 -22.12 19.77
C ASN A 697 -22.97 -20.62 19.69
N LEU A 698 -21.81 -20.13 20.14
CA LEU A 698 -21.55 -18.70 20.22
C LEU A 698 -20.82 -18.16 19.00
N LEU A 699 -20.00 -18.98 18.31
CA LEU A 699 -19.24 -18.56 17.13
C LEU A 699 -19.97 -18.80 15.81
N TYR A 700 -20.74 -19.89 15.68
CA TYR A 700 -21.24 -20.35 14.37
C TYR A 700 -22.77 -20.30 14.24
N VAL A 701 -23.50 -20.79 15.25
CA VAL A 701 -24.97 -20.99 15.13
C VAL A 701 -25.73 -19.68 14.90
N ASN A 702 -26.19 -19.48 13.65
CA ASN A 702 -26.84 -18.25 13.16
C ASN A 702 -25.97 -16.99 13.32
N LYS A 703 -24.65 -17.13 13.14
CA LYS A 703 -23.68 -16.05 13.39
C LYS A 703 -22.93 -15.54 12.18
N LEU A 704 -22.76 -16.35 11.13
CA LEU A 704 -21.94 -16.03 9.96
C LEU A 704 -22.79 -15.89 8.69
N GLY A 705 -23.96 -15.26 8.80
CA GLY A 705 -24.93 -15.20 7.70
C GLY A 705 -24.45 -14.36 6.51
N ASP A 706 -23.60 -13.37 6.76
CA ASP A 706 -23.07 -12.48 5.73
C ASP A 706 -21.72 -13.00 5.17
N ALA A 707 -20.82 -13.44 6.03
CA ALA A 707 -19.50 -13.98 5.66
C ALA A 707 -19.59 -15.40 5.09
N VAL A 708 -20.56 -16.21 5.54
CA VAL A 708 -20.78 -17.59 5.11
C VAL A 708 -22.29 -17.84 4.85
N PRO A 709 -22.88 -17.31 3.76
CA PRO A 709 -24.33 -17.37 3.52
C PRO A 709 -24.96 -18.77 3.40
N GLY A 710 -24.14 -19.81 3.24
CA GLY A 710 -24.56 -21.21 3.20
C GLY A 710 -24.39 -21.96 4.54
N GLY A 711 -23.84 -21.30 5.57
CA GLY A 711 -23.38 -21.92 6.80
C GLY A 711 -22.15 -22.81 6.62
N GLU A 712 -21.70 -23.38 7.72
CA GLU A 712 -20.69 -24.44 7.79
C GLU A 712 -21.27 -25.76 7.28
N ASP A 713 -20.39 -26.69 6.90
CA ASP A 713 -20.83 -27.97 6.35
C ASP A 713 -21.50 -28.84 7.43
N LEU A 714 -22.64 -29.44 7.08
CA LEU A 714 -23.48 -30.16 8.04
C LEU A 714 -22.69 -31.29 8.68
N GLY A 715 -22.72 -31.38 10.01
CA GLY A 715 -22.05 -32.43 10.78
C GLY A 715 -20.67 -32.05 11.30
N ILE A 716 -19.95 -31.09 10.70
CA ILE A 716 -18.57 -30.75 11.13
C ILE A 716 -18.55 -30.20 12.57
N LEU A 717 -19.51 -29.34 12.91
CA LEU A 717 -19.62 -28.72 14.24
C LEU A 717 -20.28 -29.62 15.29
N THR A 718 -20.97 -30.69 14.87
CA THR A 718 -21.74 -31.56 15.79
C THR A 718 -21.10 -32.90 16.04
N ASN A 719 -20.35 -33.43 15.06
CA ASN A 719 -19.84 -34.79 15.06
C ASN A 719 -18.31 -34.84 15.24
N TYR A 720 -17.65 -33.70 15.50
CA TYR A 720 -16.18 -33.57 15.59
C TYR A 720 -15.51 -34.50 16.62
N THR A 721 -16.27 -35.06 17.56
CA THR A 721 -15.74 -36.05 18.52
C THR A 721 -15.63 -37.46 17.94
N GLU A 722 -16.24 -37.74 16.79
CA GLU A 722 -16.21 -39.06 16.15
C GLU A 722 -14.85 -39.36 15.51
N ASP A 723 -14.47 -40.63 15.51
CA ASP A 723 -13.21 -41.09 14.93
C ASP A 723 -13.29 -41.21 13.41
N LEU A 724 -14.48 -41.57 12.90
CA LEU A 724 -14.73 -41.63 11.47
C LEU A 724 -14.63 -40.22 10.84
N LEU A 725 -15.09 -39.18 11.53
CA LEU A 725 -14.94 -37.80 11.07
C LEU A 725 -13.46 -37.46 10.90
N PHE A 726 -12.70 -37.54 11.99
CA PHE A 726 -11.28 -37.20 12.06
C PHE A 726 -10.43 -37.94 11.01
N SER A 727 -10.70 -39.23 10.80
CA SER A 727 -9.96 -40.00 9.80
C SER A 727 -10.38 -39.69 8.37
N MET A 728 -11.66 -39.41 8.13
CA MET A 728 -12.14 -39.09 6.79
C MET A 728 -11.75 -37.69 6.32
N GLU A 729 -11.48 -36.73 7.20
CA GLU A 729 -10.86 -35.43 6.82
C GLU A 729 -9.53 -35.63 6.05
N ARG A 730 -8.81 -36.72 6.33
CA ARG A 730 -7.57 -37.08 5.61
C ARG A 730 -7.83 -37.61 4.19
N LEU A 731 -9.08 -37.84 3.83
CA LEU A 731 -9.53 -38.30 2.51
C LEU A 731 -10.48 -37.28 1.85
N SER A 732 -10.72 -36.13 2.47
CA SER A 732 -11.52 -35.03 1.93
C SER A 732 -10.74 -33.71 2.00
N GLU A 733 -10.63 -33.12 3.19
CA GLU A 733 -10.06 -31.79 3.43
C GLU A 733 -8.56 -31.71 3.11
N ASN A 734 -7.75 -32.60 3.69
CA ASN A 734 -6.31 -32.64 3.38
C ASN A 734 -5.85 -34.06 3.02
N PRO A 735 -5.98 -34.44 1.74
CA PRO A 735 -5.58 -35.75 1.22
C PRO A 735 -4.08 -35.84 0.87
N TYR A 736 -3.31 -34.76 1.05
CA TYR A 736 -1.92 -34.68 0.61
C TYR A 736 -0.90 -35.01 1.71
N SER A 737 -1.32 -35.02 2.97
CA SER A 737 -0.46 -35.43 4.10
C SER A 737 -0.43 -36.95 4.32
N ILE A 738 -1.45 -37.67 3.83
CA ILE A 738 -1.63 -39.10 4.12
C ILE A 738 -1.07 -40.02 3.03
N ARG A 739 -0.46 -41.13 3.46
CA ARG A 739 -0.01 -42.19 2.57
C ARG A 739 -0.21 -43.57 3.15
N ARG A 740 -0.35 -44.56 2.27
CA ARG A 740 -0.32 -45.98 2.66
C ARG A 740 1.09 -46.37 3.08
N VAL A 741 1.21 -47.14 4.16
CA VAL A 741 2.49 -47.66 4.63
C VAL A 741 2.92 -48.82 3.72
N LYS A 742 4.11 -48.73 3.13
CA LYS A 742 4.67 -49.80 2.29
C LYS A 742 5.18 -50.94 3.17
N LEU A 743 5.25 -52.15 2.63
CA LEU A 743 5.76 -53.32 3.35
C LEU A 743 7.21 -53.16 3.82
N THR A 744 7.99 -52.38 3.07
CA THR A 744 9.39 -52.05 3.32
C THR A 744 9.58 -50.88 4.30
N ASP A 745 8.51 -50.16 4.63
CA ASP A 745 8.63 -49.00 5.51
C ASP A 745 8.92 -49.44 6.95
N THR A 746 9.83 -48.71 7.59
CA THR A 746 10.03 -48.78 9.03
C THR A 746 8.99 -47.88 9.70
N LEU A 747 8.30 -48.41 10.71
CA LEU A 747 7.27 -47.67 11.44
C LEU A 747 7.93 -46.71 12.45
N PRO A 748 7.62 -45.40 12.46
CA PRO A 748 8.28 -44.42 13.33
C PRO A 748 8.00 -44.62 14.83
N PHE A 749 6.92 -45.31 15.18
CA PHE A 749 6.65 -45.75 16.55
C PHE A 749 5.79 -47.02 16.59
N THR A 750 5.78 -47.69 17.73
CA THR A 750 4.99 -48.92 17.96
C THR A 750 3.88 -48.68 18.99
N ILE A 751 2.79 -49.43 18.89
CA ILE A 751 1.79 -49.59 19.96
C ILE A 751 1.78 -51.04 20.42
N PRO A 752 1.36 -51.34 21.68
CA PRO A 752 1.23 -52.72 22.14
C PRO A 752 0.34 -53.54 21.21
N ASP A 753 0.73 -54.78 20.90
CA ASP A 753 -0.04 -55.67 20.03
C ASP A 753 -1.47 -55.88 20.55
N SER A 754 -1.64 -55.97 21.87
CA SER A 754 -2.97 -56.04 22.50
C SER A 754 -3.84 -54.84 22.17
N THR A 755 -3.27 -53.64 22.14
CA THR A 755 -3.97 -52.39 21.80
C THR A 755 -4.36 -52.39 20.32
N SER A 756 -3.42 -52.71 19.43
CA SER A 756 -3.69 -52.81 17.98
C SER A 756 -4.77 -53.84 17.67
N ILE A 757 -4.69 -55.03 18.28
CA ILE A 757 -5.66 -56.11 18.06
C ILE A 757 -7.04 -55.71 18.59
N SER A 758 -7.11 -55.02 19.72
CA SER A 758 -8.38 -54.57 20.29
C SER A 758 -9.10 -53.56 19.38
N LEU A 759 -8.34 -52.67 18.74
CA LEU A 759 -8.86 -51.64 17.84
C LEU A 759 -9.14 -52.15 16.43
N SER A 760 -8.31 -53.05 15.90
CA SER A 760 -8.30 -53.41 14.47
C SER A 760 -8.45 -54.90 14.17
N SER A 761 -8.52 -55.75 15.20
CA SER A 761 -8.43 -57.22 15.10
C SER A 761 -7.10 -57.77 14.57
N LEU A 762 -6.10 -56.91 14.31
CA LEU A 762 -4.78 -57.27 13.81
C LEU A 762 -3.68 -56.57 14.62
N THR A 763 -2.47 -57.13 14.62
CA THR A 763 -1.28 -56.41 15.12
C THR A 763 -0.92 -55.27 14.16
N LEU A 764 -0.14 -54.30 14.63
CA LEU A 764 0.30 -53.18 13.79
C LEU A 764 1.08 -53.69 12.56
N ARG A 765 1.91 -54.72 12.76
CA ARG A 765 2.59 -55.42 11.65
C ARG A 765 1.61 -56.18 10.76
N GLY A 766 0.55 -56.77 11.31
CA GLY A 766 -0.52 -57.42 10.55
C GLY A 766 -1.26 -56.45 9.62
N LEU A 767 -1.54 -55.23 10.10
CA LEU A 767 -2.13 -54.16 9.28
C LEU A 767 -1.18 -53.74 8.15
N GLN A 768 0.11 -53.61 8.43
CA GLN A 768 1.11 -53.30 7.39
C GLN A 768 1.20 -54.45 6.36
N LEU A 769 1.31 -55.71 6.80
CA LEU A 769 1.41 -56.88 5.93
C LEU A 769 0.19 -57.07 5.02
N SER A 770 -0.99 -56.67 5.49
CA SER A 770 -2.23 -56.71 4.71
C SER A 770 -2.48 -55.44 3.90
N SER A 771 -1.53 -54.51 3.84
CA SER A 771 -1.64 -53.21 3.15
C SER A 771 -2.84 -52.39 3.64
N ARG A 772 -3.19 -52.50 4.92
CA ARG A 772 -4.31 -51.77 5.55
C ARG A 772 -3.87 -50.61 6.41
N LEU A 773 -2.57 -50.44 6.63
CA LEU A 773 -2.00 -49.36 7.48
C LEU A 773 -1.64 -48.12 6.65
N PHE A 774 -1.96 -46.96 7.20
CA PHE A 774 -1.69 -45.63 6.64
C PHE A 774 -1.04 -44.76 7.70
N ILE A 775 -0.34 -43.73 7.26
CA ILE A 775 0.40 -42.83 8.12
C ILE A 775 0.26 -41.39 7.63
N VAL A 776 0.14 -40.47 8.59
CA VAL A 776 0.45 -39.04 8.43
C VAL A 776 1.59 -38.72 9.38
N ASP A 777 2.65 -38.06 8.89
CA ASP A 777 3.84 -37.77 9.68
C ASP A 777 4.19 -36.29 9.64
N HIS A 778 3.75 -35.55 10.67
CA HIS A 778 4.07 -34.14 10.88
C HIS A 778 5.27 -33.93 11.80
N SER A 779 6.06 -34.99 12.10
CA SER A 779 7.25 -34.87 12.95
C SER A 779 8.32 -33.95 12.37
N TYR A 780 8.32 -33.72 11.05
CA TYR A 780 9.21 -32.76 10.40
C TYR A 780 9.00 -31.33 10.92
N GLN A 781 7.83 -30.98 11.47
CA GLN A 781 7.56 -29.66 12.01
C GLN A 781 8.42 -29.33 13.25
N ALA A 782 9.01 -30.34 13.90
CA ALA A 782 9.89 -30.17 15.06
C ALA A 782 11.14 -29.32 14.80
N LYS A 783 11.57 -29.23 13.53
CA LYS A 783 12.74 -28.45 13.13
C LYS A 783 12.41 -26.97 12.88
N TYR A 784 11.13 -26.60 12.77
CA TYR A 784 10.73 -25.24 12.43
C TYR A 784 10.59 -24.36 13.68
N PRO A 785 10.98 -23.08 13.59
CA PRO A 785 10.85 -22.14 14.71
C PRO A 785 9.39 -21.81 15.01
N THR A 786 9.02 -21.82 16.29
CA THR A 786 7.67 -21.50 16.78
C THR A 786 7.60 -20.09 17.39
N ASN A 787 6.39 -19.59 17.61
CA ASN A 787 6.13 -18.38 18.40
C ASN A 787 5.78 -18.74 19.87
N ALA A 788 5.30 -17.76 20.67
CA ALA A 788 4.90 -17.96 22.07
C ALA A 788 3.53 -18.67 22.23
N ARG A 789 3.36 -19.80 21.54
CA ARG A 789 2.18 -20.68 21.55
C ARG A 789 2.64 -22.14 21.48
N PHE A 790 1.73 -23.09 21.66
CA PHE A 790 2.05 -24.51 21.80
C PHE A 790 1.44 -25.36 20.68
N GLY A 791 2.06 -26.50 20.41
CA GLY A 791 1.62 -27.48 19.42
C GLY A 791 2.35 -28.80 19.60
N GLY A 792 1.98 -29.81 18.82
CA GLY A 792 2.67 -31.09 18.74
C GLY A 792 3.58 -31.14 17.53
N TYR A 793 4.15 -32.31 17.24
CA TYR A 793 4.74 -32.61 15.93
C TYR A 793 4.24 -33.99 15.50
N CYS A 794 2.91 -34.12 15.43
CA CYS A 794 2.26 -35.41 15.55
C CYS A 794 2.58 -36.39 14.41
N THR A 795 2.77 -37.67 14.76
CA THR A 795 2.70 -38.77 13.78
C THR A 795 1.49 -39.64 14.12
N ALA A 796 0.63 -39.90 13.14
CA ALA A 796 -0.60 -40.66 13.34
C ALA A 796 -0.69 -41.87 12.41
N TYR A 797 -1.22 -42.98 12.94
CA TYR A 797 -1.59 -44.15 12.17
C TYR A 797 -3.09 -44.20 11.94
N PHE A 798 -3.47 -44.59 10.73
CA PHE A 798 -4.84 -44.87 10.32
C PHE A 798 -4.90 -46.25 9.66
N PHE A 799 -6.08 -46.84 9.58
CA PHE A 799 -6.22 -48.16 8.98
C PHE A 799 -7.58 -48.40 8.33
N ILE A 800 -7.62 -49.32 7.36
CA ILE A 800 -8.88 -49.89 6.87
C ILE A 800 -9.26 -51.05 7.78
N ASP A 801 -10.32 -50.88 8.55
CA ASP A 801 -10.82 -51.90 9.46
C ASP A 801 -11.22 -53.17 8.69
N PRO A 802 -10.65 -54.34 9.02
CA PRO A 802 -10.98 -55.59 8.35
C PRO A 802 -12.47 -56.01 8.47
N LYS A 803 -13.20 -55.51 9.47
CA LYS A 803 -14.60 -55.88 9.73
C LYS A 803 -15.58 -54.97 9.00
N SER A 804 -15.48 -53.67 9.22
CA SER A 804 -16.42 -52.67 8.66
C SER A 804 -16.00 -52.15 7.29
N GLY A 805 -14.71 -52.26 6.94
CA GLY A 805 -14.12 -51.60 5.77
C GLY A 805 -13.96 -50.09 5.93
N ASN A 806 -14.32 -49.51 7.08
CA ASN A 806 -14.17 -48.08 7.32
C ASN A 806 -12.70 -47.71 7.48
N PHE A 807 -12.37 -46.49 7.08
CA PHE A 807 -11.09 -45.87 7.34
C PHE A 807 -11.14 -45.23 8.74
N LEU A 808 -10.25 -45.62 9.65
CA LEU A 808 -10.31 -45.25 11.07
C LEU A 808 -8.93 -44.86 11.62
N PRO A 809 -8.86 -43.99 12.64
CA PRO A 809 -7.62 -43.68 13.33
C PRO A 809 -7.23 -44.83 14.28
N LEU A 810 -5.93 -45.03 14.45
CA LEU A 810 -5.37 -46.10 15.29
C LEU A 810 -4.57 -45.55 16.47
N ALA A 811 -3.67 -44.61 16.23
CA ALA A 811 -2.81 -44.01 17.26
C ALA A 811 -2.25 -42.66 16.82
N ILE A 812 -1.99 -41.77 17.78
CA ILE A 812 -1.35 -40.46 17.57
C ILE A 812 -0.20 -40.31 18.57
N LYS A 813 1.00 -40.03 18.07
CA LYS A 813 2.20 -39.77 18.87
C LYS A 813 2.55 -38.28 18.82
N THR A 814 2.85 -37.65 19.96
CA THR A 814 3.07 -36.19 20.02
C THR A 814 4.44 -35.72 19.53
N ASN A 815 5.50 -36.55 19.64
CA ASN A 815 6.88 -36.25 19.28
C ASN A 815 7.49 -35.01 19.98
N ILE A 816 6.93 -34.61 21.12
CA ILE A 816 7.41 -33.50 21.95
C ILE A 816 7.05 -33.72 23.41
N GLY A 817 7.83 -33.14 24.33
CA GLY A 817 7.57 -33.17 25.77
C GLY A 817 7.72 -34.58 26.33
N ALA A 818 6.66 -35.10 26.96
CA ALA A 818 6.62 -36.49 27.46
C ALA A 818 6.47 -37.54 26.34
N ASP A 819 6.36 -37.11 25.08
CA ASP A 819 6.28 -37.95 23.89
C ASP A 819 5.19 -39.04 23.99
N LEU A 820 3.98 -38.60 24.38
CA LEU A 820 2.87 -39.50 24.66
C LEU A 820 2.31 -40.12 23.37
N VAL A 821 1.89 -41.38 23.46
CA VAL A 821 1.17 -42.08 22.40
C VAL A 821 -0.27 -42.29 22.84
N TYR A 822 -1.22 -41.70 22.13
CA TYR A 822 -2.66 -41.79 22.37
C TYR A 822 -3.31 -42.77 21.40
N THR A 823 -4.39 -43.41 21.84
CA THR A 823 -5.22 -44.33 21.05
C THR A 823 -6.69 -44.14 21.41
N PRO A 824 -7.64 -44.62 20.59
CA PRO A 824 -9.07 -44.59 20.93
C PRO A 824 -9.46 -45.35 22.22
N LEU A 825 -8.55 -46.16 22.80
CA LEU A 825 -8.77 -46.82 24.09
C LEU A 825 -8.43 -45.96 25.31
N ASP A 826 -7.80 -44.79 25.11
CA ASP A 826 -7.54 -43.83 26.18
C ASP A 826 -8.83 -43.12 26.63
N GLY A 827 -8.75 -42.31 27.69
CA GLY A 827 -9.89 -41.51 28.15
C GLY A 827 -10.43 -40.64 27.01
N ALA A 828 -11.76 -40.51 26.91
CA ALA A 828 -12.39 -39.81 25.78
C ALA A 828 -11.85 -38.38 25.57
N ILE A 829 -11.52 -37.67 26.65
CA ILE A 829 -10.92 -36.33 26.60
C ILE A 829 -9.44 -36.38 26.20
N ASP A 830 -8.67 -37.37 26.64
CA ASP A 830 -7.28 -37.56 26.20
C ASP A 830 -7.21 -37.84 24.70
N TRP A 831 -8.11 -38.70 24.20
CA TRP A 831 -8.19 -39.01 22.79
C TRP A 831 -8.67 -37.81 21.96
N LEU A 832 -9.68 -37.09 22.41
CA LEU A 832 -10.11 -35.84 21.77
C LEU A 832 -8.99 -34.80 21.74
N PHE A 833 -8.25 -34.62 22.84
CA PHE A 833 -7.07 -33.75 22.88
C PHE A 833 -6.03 -34.15 21.84
N ALA A 834 -5.74 -35.44 21.70
CA ALA A 834 -4.76 -35.93 20.72
C ALA A 834 -5.20 -35.65 19.28
N LYS A 835 -6.49 -35.77 18.97
CA LYS A 835 -7.06 -35.41 17.66
C LYS A 835 -6.96 -33.91 17.37
N ILE A 836 -7.32 -33.07 18.35
CA ILE A 836 -7.17 -31.60 18.26
C ILE A 836 -5.70 -31.22 18.04
N LEU A 837 -4.79 -31.81 18.81
CA LEU A 837 -3.35 -31.59 18.69
C LEU A 837 -2.83 -31.99 17.30
N PHE A 838 -3.30 -33.11 16.75
CA PHE A 838 -2.98 -33.51 15.39
C PHE A 838 -3.51 -32.50 14.36
N ASN A 839 -4.75 -32.01 14.53
CA ASN A 839 -5.36 -31.04 13.62
C ASN A 839 -4.65 -29.67 13.64
N VAL A 840 -4.03 -29.26 14.76
CA VAL A 840 -3.11 -28.11 14.78
C VAL A 840 -1.95 -28.31 13.77
N ASN A 841 -1.33 -29.49 13.77
CA ASN A 841 -0.23 -29.80 12.86
C ASN A 841 -0.69 -29.96 11.41
N ASP A 842 -1.84 -30.58 11.22
CA ASP A 842 -2.35 -30.89 9.89
C ASP A 842 -2.89 -29.66 9.16
N PHE A 843 -3.57 -28.76 9.89
CA PHE A 843 -3.97 -27.45 9.36
C PHE A 843 -2.76 -26.65 8.88
N PHE A 844 -1.69 -26.57 9.68
CA PHE A 844 -0.45 -25.92 9.24
C PHE A 844 0.13 -26.55 7.96
N HIS A 845 0.14 -27.89 7.87
CA HIS A 845 0.64 -28.59 6.70
C HIS A 845 -0.18 -28.29 5.46
N ALA A 846 -1.51 -28.46 5.52
CA ALA A 846 -2.41 -28.26 4.38
C ALA A 846 -2.16 -26.92 3.70
N GLU A 847 -1.92 -25.92 4.53
CA GLU A 847 -1.90 -24.56 4.09
C GLU A 847 -0.53 -24.09 3.58
N MET A 848 0.55 -24.57 4.18
CA MET A 848 1.87 -24.39 3.59
C MET A 848 2.04 -25.23 2.33
N TYR A 849 1.42 -26.42 2.31
CA TYR A 849 1.46 -27.30 1.15
C TYR A 849 0.71 -26.69 -0.03
N HIS A 850 -0.45 -26.06 0.16
CA HIS A 850 -1.18 -25.45 -0.95
C HIS A 850 -0.33 -24.35 -1.63
N LEU A 851 0.36 -23.50 -0.87
CA LEU A 851 1.27 -22.49 -1.44
C LEU A 851 2.31 -23.12 -2.38
N ALA A 852 2.96 -24.19 -1.92
CA ALA A 852 3.99 -24.88 -2.69
C ALA A 852 3.41 -25.67 -3.87
N ALA A 853 2.23 -26.27 -3.73
CA ALA A 853 1.66 -27.22 -4.70
C ALA A 853 0.70 -26.58 -5.71
N THR A 854 0.15 -25.39 -5.44
CA THR A 854 -0.79 -24.70 -6.33
C THR A 854 -0.24 -23.35 -6.80
N HIS A 855 -0.06 -22.38 -5.89
CA HIS A 855 0.38 -21.01 -6.23
C HIS A 855 1.72 -20.98 -6.91
N MET A 856 2.76 -21.39 -6.20
CA MET A 856 4.14 -21.32 -6.67
C MET A 856 4.36 -22.13 -7.95
N VAL A 857 3.65 -23.25 -8.12
CA VAL A 857 3.72 -24.07 -9.35
C VAL A 857 3.00 -23.40 -10.51
N GLY A 858 1.79 -22.88 -10.28
CA GLY A 858 0.99 -22.20 -11.29
C GLY A 858 1.64 -20.91 -11.78
N GLU A 859 2.14 -20.10 -10.86
CA GLU A 859 2.80 -18.82 -11.12
C GLU A 859 4.02 -19.00 -12.00
N ILE A 860 4.99 -19.84 -11.62
CA ILE A 860 6.23 -19.98 -12.41
C ILE A 860 6.01 -20.57 -13.81
N VAL A 861 5.00 -21.44 -13.96
CA VAL A 861 4.58 -21.97 -15.27
C VAL A 861 3.93 -20.88 -16.13
N HIS A 862 3.12 -20.02 -15.52
CA HIS A 862 2.51 -18.86 -16.17
C HIS A 862 3.55 -17.80 -16.54
N GLU A 863 4.53 -17.52 -15.68
CA GLU A 863 5.61 -16.58 -15.96
C GLU A 863 6.48 -17.03 -17.15
N ALA A 864 6.78 -18.33 -17.24
CA ALA A 864 7.43 -18.90 -18.41
C ALA A 864 6.60 -18.64 -19.68
N ALA A 865 5.27 -18.82 -19.62
CA ALA A 865 4.38 -18.55 -20.75
C ALA A 865 4.34 -17.05 -21.11
N MET A 866 4.27 -16.16 -20.10
CA MET A 866 4.24 -14.70 -20.28
C MET A 866 5.45 -14.18 -21.05
N ARG A 867 6.60 -14.82 -20.86
CA ARG A 867 7.86 -14.46 -21.52
C ARG A 867 8.01 -15.05 -22.92
N THR A 868 7.17 -15.97 -23.36
CA THR A 868 7.40 -16.72 -24.61
C THR A 868 6.21 -16.77 -25.57
N LEU A 869 4.98 -16.76 -25.05
CA LEU A 869 3.77 -16.76 -25.87
C LEU A 869 3.35 -15.32 -26.18
N SER A 870 2.86 -15.05 -27.39
CA SER A 870 2.19 -13.78 -27.70
C SER A 870 0.88 -13.65 -26.92
N ASP A 871 0.42 -12.42 -26.64
CA ASP A 871 -0.91 -12.19 -26.05
C ASP A 871 -2.02 -12.69 -26.99
N ASP A 872 -1.80 -12.58 -28.31
CA ASP A 872 -2.65 -13.17 -29.36
C ASP A 872 -2.57 -14.71 -29.48
N HIS A 873 -1.75 -15.37 -28.67
CA HIS A 873 -1.63 -16.84 -28.70
C HIS A 873 -2.83 -17.46 -27.96
N PRO A 874 -3.56 -18.42 -28.54
CA PRO A 874 -4.76 -18.99 -27.90
C PRO A 874 -4.44 -19.60 -26.52
N VAL A 875 -3.32 -20.30 -26.38
CA VAL A 875 -2.86 -20.83 -25.08
C VAL A 875 -2.57 -19.73 -24.05
N MET A 876 -1.99 -18.60 -24.46
CA MET A 876 -1.73 -17.48 -23.53
C MET A 876 -3.02 -16.84 -23.05
N ALA A 877 -3.95 -16.57 -23.98
CA ALA A 877 -5.26 -16.03 -23.66
C ALA A 877 -6.05 -16.95 -22.70
N LEU A 878 -5.90 -18.27 -22.84
CA LEU A 878 -6.47 -19.25 -21.90
C LEU A 878 -5.80 -19.20 -20.52
N LEU A 879 -4.47 -19.13 -20.45
CA LEU A 879 -3.72 -19.10 -19.19
C LEU A 879 -3.93 -17.79 -18.40
N GLU A 880 -4.09 -16.66 -19.08
CA GLU A 880 -4.39 -15.35 -18.44
C GLU A 880 -5.70 -15.35 -17.65
N ARG A 881 -6.62 -16.26 -17.96
CA ARG A 881 -7.87 -16.43 -17.21
C ARG A 881 -7.67 -17.08 -15.83
N SER A 882 -6.46 -17.58 -15.51
CA SER A 882 -6.20 -18.48 -14.37
C SER A 882 -5.20 -17.95 -13.30
N GLY A 883 -4.83 -16.67 -13.23
CA GLY A 883 -3.74 -16.15 -12.36
C GLY A 883 -3.95 -16.12 -10.82
N LEU A 884 -2.85 -16.16 -10.04
CA LEU A 884 -2.68 -16.49 -8.60
C LEU A 884 -1.64 -15.59 -7.85
N GLU A 885 -1.70 -15.32 -6.51
CA GLU A 885 -0.62 -14.72 -5.66
C GLU A 885 -0.81 -14.57 -4.09
N ASP A 886 -0.01 -15.27 -3.24
CA ASP A 886 -0.39 -15.69 -1.85
C ASP A 886 0.67 -15.73 -0.67
N GLN A 887 0.33 -15.63 0.66
CA GLN A 887 1.29 -15.78 1.84
C GLN A 887 0.77 -15.97 3.34
N GLY A 888 1.29 -16.83 4.31
CA GLY A 888 1.49 -16.81 5.87
C GLY A 888 0.77 -17.66 7.08
N PHE A 889 1.46 -18.23 8.13
CA PHE A 889 0.92 -19.21 9.18
C PHE A 889 1.38 -19.12 10.69
N PHE A 890 1.00 -20.11 11.56
CA PHE A 890 1.38 -20.31 13.00
C PHE A 890 2.87 -20.58 13.28
N ILE A 891 3.49 -21.47 12.49
CA ILE A 891 4.94 -21.46 12.40
C ILE A 891 5.30 -20.06 11.94
N ASN A 892 6.28 -19.45 12.59
CA ASN A 892 6.57 -18.06 12.28
C ASN A 892 6.99 -17.93 10.80
N SER A 893 7.01 -16.70 10.30
CA SER A 893 7.35 -16.42 8.90
C SER A 893 8.65 -17.10 8.43
N THR A 894 9.63 -17.29 9.32
CA THR A 894 10.87 -18.02 9.01
C THR A 894 10.63 -19.51 8.81
N GLY A 895 9.91 -20.17 9.70
CA GLY A 895 9.61 -21.60 9.52
C GLY A 895 8.63 -21.89 8.37
N CYS A 896 7.79 -20.92 7.97
CA CYS A 896 7.04 -21.02 6.72
C CYS A 896 7.97 -21.02 5.51
N MET A 897 8.99 -20.15 5.48
CA MET A 897 10.03 -20.16 4.45
C MET A 897 10.82 -21.46 4.44
N ASP A 898 11.12 -22.02 5.61
CA ASP A 898 11.81 -23.31 5.73
C ASP A 898 10.94 -24.45 5.18
N PHE A 899 9.62 -24.44 5.46
CA PHE A 899 8.69 -25.41 4.87
C PHE A 899 8.71 -25.35 3.35
N ILE A 900 8.58 -24.15 2.77
CA ILE A 900 8.62 -24.00 1.31
C ILE A 900 9.95 -24.51 0.76
N THR A 901 11.07 -24.19 1.41
CA THR A 901 12.39 -24.68 1.02
C THR A 901 12.47 -26.21 1.03
N ASP A 902 11.88 -26.85 2.03
CA ASP A 902 11.92 -28.30 2.20
C ASP A 902 10.93 -29.06 1.29
N PHE A 903 9.75 -28.50 1.04
CA PHE A 903 8.66 -29.17 0.35
C PHE A 903 8.49 -28.77 -1.11
N TYR A 904 8.86 -27.55 -1.52
CA TYR A 904 8.76 -27.14 -2.93
C TYR A 904 9.51 -28.07 -3.91
N PRO A 905 10.68 -28.65 -3.58
CA PRO A 905 11.34 -29.63 -4.44
C PRO A 905 10.50 -30.87 -4.79
N THR A 906 9.52 -31.23 -3.96
CA THR A 906 8.66 -32.40 -4.16
C THR A 906 7.20 -32.03 -4.46
N ALA A 907 6.62 -31.10 -3.70
CA ALA A 907 5.25 -30.62 -3.88
C ALA A 907 5.13 -29.72 -5.12
N GLY A 908 6.22 -29.05 -5.50
CA GLY A 908 6.29 -28.20 -6.68
C GLY A 908 6.57 -28.94 -7.99
N ALA A 909 6.75 -30.26 -7.95
CA ALA A 909 7.04 -31.08 -9.13
C ALA A 909 5.77 -31.26 -10.00
N PHE A 910 5.75 -30.63 -11.18
CA PHE A 910 4.55 -30.45 -11.98
C PHE A 910 3.86 -31.76 -12.40
N GLN A 911 4.57 -32.69 -13.05
CA GLN A 911 3.97 -33.97 -13.48
C GLN A 911 3.66 -34.90 -12.30
N SER A 912 4.55 -34.94 -11.30
CA SER A 912 4.36 -35.71 -10.08
C SER A 912 3.14 -35.25 -9.27
N ASN A 913 2.71 -33.99 -9.44
CA ASN A 913 1.52 -33.41 -8.83
C ASN A 913 0.23 -33.61 -9.65
N TYR A 914 0.27 -34.33 -10.79
CA TYR A 914 -0.97 -34.73 -11.48
C TYR A 914 -1.84 -35.57 -10.54
N LEU A 915 -3.16 -35.29 -10.51
CA LEU A 915 -4.10 -35.86 -9.54
C LEU A 915 -3.93 -37.36 -9.33
N GLU A 916 -4.07 -38.17 -10.37
CA GLU A 916 -3.97 -39.62 -10.25
C GLU A 916 -2.53 -40.08 -9.95
N VAL A 917 -1.52 -39.40 -10.51
CA VAL A 917 -0.10 -39.76 -10.34
C VAL A 917 0.31 -39.58 -8.88
N GLY A 918 0.01 -38.43 -8.28
CA GLY A 918 0.31 -38.13 -6.88
C GLY A 918 -0.44 -39.07 -5.93
N LEU A 919 -1.73 -39.29 -6.14
CA LEU A 919 -2.53 -40.18 -5.29
C LEU A 919 -2.11 -41.66 -5.40
N GLN A 920 -1.63 -42.09 -6.57
CA GLN A 920 -1.00 -43.41 -6.74
C GLN A 920 0.35 -43.50 -6.03
N ALA A 921 1.17 -42.45 -6.10
CA ALA A 921 2.47 -42.41 -5.43
C ALA A 921 2.33 -42.51 -3.89
N SER A 922 1.28 -41.91 -3.33
CA SER A 922 0.90 -42.02 -1.91
C SER A 922 0.20 -43.35 -1.57
N GLY A 923 -0.08 -44.20 -2.56
CA GLY A 923 -0.75 -45.50 -2.37
C GLY A 923 -2.23 -45.40 -1.99
N LEU A 924 -2.85 -44.24 -2.20
CA LEU A 924 -4.27 -44.03 -1.97
C LEU A 924 -5.09 -44.60 -3.13
N LEU A 925 -4.53 -44.55 -4.35
CA LEU A 925 -5.02 -45.27 -5.53
C LEU A 925 -4.07 -46.45 -5.82
N GLY A 926 -4.40 -47.63 -5.31
CA GLY A 926 -3.56 -48.84 -5.42
C GLY A 926 -4.01 -49.80 -6.52
N PRO A 927 -3.16 -50.79 -6.89
CA PRO A 927 -3.58 -51.90 -7.74
C PRO A 927 -4.67 -52.73 -7.04
N ALA A 928 -5.49 -53.45 -7.82
CA ALA A 928 -6.61 -54.27 -7.29
C ALA A 928 -6.20 -55.33 -6.25
N THR A 929 -4.90 -55.60 -6.08
CA THR A 929 -4.35 -56.51 -5.07
C THR A 929 -4.25 -55.90 -3.67
N GLN A 930 -4.43 -54.58 -3.52
CA GLN A 930 -4.49 -53.89 -2.23
C GLN A 930 -5.96 -53.62 -1.82
N PRO A 931 -6.29 -53.61 -0.51
CA PRO A 931 -7.61 -53.19 -0.06
C PRO A 931 -7.89 -51.74 -0.48
N ALA A 932 -8.94 -51.55 -1.28
CA ALA A 932 -9.42 -50.24 -1.69
C ALA A 932 -9.99 -49.46 -0.50
N LEU A 933 -9.87 -48.13 -0.55
CA LEU A 933 -10.61 -47.25 0.34
C LEU A 933 -12.10 -47.36 -0.01
N LYS A 934 -12.96 -47.54 1.00
CA LYS A 934 -14.40 -47.70 0.81
C LYS A 934 -15.05 -46.43 0.23
N SER A 935 -14.54 -45.26 0.63
CA SER A 935 -14.83 -43.98 0.01
C SER A 935 -13.58 -43.11 0.06
N PHE A 936 -13.41 -42.29 -0.98
CA PHE A 936 -12.37 -41.28 -1.08
C PHE A 936 -12.97 -39.99 -1.67
N PRO A 937 -13.68 -39.20 -0.83
CA PRO A 937 -14.51 -38.07 -1.29
C PRO A 937 -13.76 -37.03 -2.13
N PHE A 938 -12.53 -36.68 -1.74
CA PHE A 938 -11.71 -35.76 -2.54
C PHE A 938 -11.48 -36.28 -3.96
N TYR A 939 -11.05 -37.54 -4.11
CA TYR A 939 -10.76 -38.11 -5.42
C TYR A 939 -12.02 -38.30 -6.27
N GLU A 940 -13.12 -38.74 -5.66
CA GLU A 940 -14.42 -38.91 -6.33
C GLU A 940 -14.86 -37.61 -7.01
N ASP A 941 -14.75 -36.48 -6.31
CA ASP A 941 -15.13 -35.16 -6.82
C ASP A 941 -14.09 -34.61 -7.79
N ALA A 942 -12.81 -34.58 -7.37
CA ALA A 942 -11.74 -34.00 -8.16
C ALA A 942 -11.57 -34.71 -9.51
N SER A 943 -11.71 -36.04 -9.57
CA SER A 943 -11.62 -36.80 -10.82
C SER A 943 -12.78 -36.49 -11.78
N THR A 944 -14.00 -36.32 -11.25
CA THR A 944 -15.18 -35.98 -12.05
C THR A 944 -15.05 -34.59 -12.67
N ILE A 945 -14.60 -33.62 -11.88
CA ILE A 945 -14.35 -32.24 -12.33
C ILE A 945 -13.18 -32.20 -13.33
N ARG A 946 -12.09 -32.90 -13.02
CA ARG A 946 -10.93 -33.06 -13.90
C ARG A 946 -11.33 -33.66 -15.25
N ASN A 947 -12.30 -34.56 -15.32
CA ASN A 947 -12.80 -35.10 -16.58
C ASN A 947 -13.54 -34.06 -17.44
N VAL A 948 -14.32 -33.17 -16.82
CA VAL A 948 -14.97 -32.05 -17.54
C VAL A 948 -13.93 -31.04 -18.02
N ILE A 949 -12.94 -30.70 -17.18
CA ILE A 949 -11.80 -29.85 -17.58
C ILE A 949 -11.03 -30.50 -18.73
N LEU A 950 -10.71 -31.80 -18.63
CA LEU A 950 -9.99 -32.53 -19.67
C LEU A 950 -10.74 -32.48 -21.01
N GLN A 951 -12.06 -32.67 -21.01
CA GLN A 951 -12.87 -32.60 -22.23
C GLN A 951 -12.83 -31.22 -22.87
N PHE A 952 -12.91 -30.17 -22.06
CA PHE A 952 -12.76 -28.78 -22.52
C PHE A 952 -11.37 -28.56 -23.11
N MET A 953 -10.30 -28.89 -22.38
CA MET A 953 -8.91 -28.71 -22.83
C MET A 953 -8.60 -29.52 -24.09
N THR A 954 -9.15 -30.74 -24.19
CA THR A 954 -9.05 -31.56 -25.40
C THR A 954 -9.70 -30.88 -26.60
N SER A 955 -10.91 -30.36 -26.42
CA SER A 955 -11.66 -29.68 -27.48
C SER A 955 -10.96 -28.37 -27.89
N PHE A 956 -10.48 -27.61 -26.91
CA PHE A 956 -9.70 -26.39 -27.11
C PHE A 956 -8.41 -26.66 -27.90
N VAL A 957 -7.59 -27.62 -27.49
CA VAL A 957 -6.36 -27.97 -28.20
C VAL A 957 -6.66 -28.48 -29.61
N ASN A 958 -7.70 -29.29 -29.78
CA ASN A 958 -8.11 -29.78 -31.12
C ASN A 958 -8.56 -28.65 -32.06
N ALA A 959 -9.11 -27.55 -31.53
CA ALA A 959 -9.58 -26.43 -32.31
C ALA A 959 -8.44 -25.62 -32.99
N TYR A 960 -7.22 -25.73 -32.48
CA TYR A 960 -6.04 -25.03 -33.00
C TYR A 960 -4.95 -25.97 -33.53
N TYR A 961 -4.80 -27.16 -32.94
CA TYR A 961 -3.75 -28.12 -33.28
C TYR A 961 -4.36 -29.39 -33.88
N ALA A 962 -4.31 -29.50 -35.22
CA ALA A 962 -4.87 -30.66 -35.92
C ALA A 962 -4.14 -31.98 -35.58
N ASN A 963 -2.82 -31.94 -35.39
CA ASN A 963 -1.96 -33.08 -35.09
C ASN A 963 -0.67 -32.62 -34.37
N ASP A 964 0.17 -33.56 -33.94
CA ASP A 964 1.41 -33.27 -33.20
C ASP A 964 2.44 -32.50 -34.02
N VAL A 965 2.38 -32.56 -35.37
CA VAL A 965 3.25 -31.75 -36.24
C VAL A 965 2.95 -30.26 -36.06
N VAL A 966 1.68 -29.89 -35.89
CA VAL A 966 1.29 -28.49 -35.64
C VAL A 966 1.84 -28.01 -34.29
N VAL A 967 1.79 -28.85 -33.25
CA VAL A 967 2.37 -28.57 -31.93
C VAL A 967 3.88 -28.38 -32.02
N ALA A 968 4.57 -29.28 -32.72
CA ALA A 968 6.02 -29.21 -32.91
C ALA A 968 6.46 -27.99 -33.75
N SER A 969 5.61 -27.52 -34.67
CA SER A 969 5.87 -26.35 -35.53
C SER A 969 5.57 -25.01 -34.88
N ASP A 970 4.91 -25.00 -33.73
CA ASP A 970 4.55 -23.78 -33.00
C ASP A 970 5.76 -23.25 -32.22
N SER A 971 6.46 -22.28 -32.78
CA SER A 971 7.70 -21.74 -32.21
C SER A 971 7.53 -21.09 -30.85
N GLU A 972 6.35 -20.54 -30.54
CA GLU A 972 6.08 -19.88 -29.26
C GLU A 972 5.85 -20.92 -28.16
N LEU A 973 5.07 -21.96 -28.47
CA LEU A 973 4.84 -23.09 -27.58
C LEU A 973 6.14 -23.85 -27.29
N GLN A 974 6.97 -24.09 -28.30
CA GLN A 974 8.30 -24.71 -28.09
C GLN A 974 9.21 -23.81 -27.23
N ALA A 975 9.13 -22.48 -27.40
CA ALA A 975 9.88 -21.55 -26.56
C ALA A 975 9.39 -21.58 -25.11
N TRP A 976 8.09 -21.68 -24.86
CA TRP A 976 7.53 -21.84 -23.51
C TRP A 976 8.07 -23.08 -22.82
N PHE A 977 8.07 -24.21 -23.52
CA PHE A 977 8.58 -25.47 -23.01
C PHE A 977 10.08 -25.40 -22.65
N VAL A 978 10.89 -24.73 -23.47
CA VAL A 978 12.31 -24.46 -23.19
C VAL A 978 12.48 -23.51 -22.01
N GLU A 979 11.69 -22.44 -21.95
CA GLU A 979 11.78 -21.43 -20.89
C GLU A 979 11.43 -22.07 -19.54
N ALA A 980 10.35 -22.86 -19.47
CA ALA A 980 9.92 -23.58 -18.28
C ALA A 980 11.00 -24.56 -17.77
N ASN A 981 11.54 -25.41 -18.65
CA ASN A 981 12.56 -26.40 -18.31
C ASN A 981 13.97 -25.81 -18.07
N GLY A 982 14.20 -24.54 -18.42
CA GLY A 982 15.51 -23.91 -18.36
C GLY A 982 15.50 -22.65 -17.47
N PRO A 983 15.35 -21.45 -18.06
CA PRO A 983 15.32 -20.18 -17.33
C PRO A 983 14.38 -20.11 -16.11
N ALA A 984 13.12 -20.57 -16.24
CA ALA A 984 12.13 -20.52 -15.16
C ALA A 984 12.35 -21.60 -14.09
N LYS A 985 13.09 -22.67 -14.43
CA LYS A 985 13.41 -23.79 -13.53
C LYS A 985 12.17 -24.48 -12.93
N VAL A 986 11.12 -24.66 -13.73
CA VAL A 986 9.95 -25.44 -13.32
C VAL A 986 10.38 -26.89 -13.06
N ILE A 987 10.02 -27.42 -11.89
CA ILE A 987 10.42 -28.76 -11.47
C ILE A 987 9.49 -29.79 -12.15
N ASP A 988 10.07 -30.83 -12.74
CA ASP A 988 9.33 -31.95 -13.34
C ASP A 988 8.28 -31.48 -14.36
N PHE A 989 8.62 -30.45 -15.15
CA PHE A 989 7.77 -29.97 -16.25
C PHE A 989 7.97 -30.85 -17.48
N PRO A 990 6.90 -31.24 -18.21
CA PRO A 990 7.07 -32.05 -19.41
C PRO A 990 7.77 -31.24 -20.52
N CYS A 991 8.25 -31.92 -21.57
CA CYS A 991 8.61 -31.29 -22.86
C CYS A 991 9.94 -30.52 -22.97
N SER A 992 11.12 -31.14 -22.82
CA SER A 992 12.40 -30.46 -23.14
C SER A 992 12.97 -30.87 -24.52
N PRO A 993 13.35 -29.93 -25.41
CA PRO A 993 13.97 -30.28 -26.70
C PRO A 993 15.45 -30.70 -26.62
N SER A 994 16.06 -30.71 -25.43
CA SER A 994 17.49 -31.04 -25.24
C SER A 994 17.72 -32.38 -24.54
N GLY A 995 17.37 -33.47 -25.24
CA GLY A 995 18.11 -34.75 -25.13
C GLY A 995 17.80 -35.71 -23.97
N ALA A 996 16.85 -35.43 -23.07
CA ALA A 996 16.48 -36.37 -22.00
C ALA A 996 14.98 -36.74 -21.91
N PHE A 997 14.09 -36.05 -22.64
CA PHE A 997 12.63 -36.25 -22.61
C PHE A 997 12.03 -36.30 -24.02
N HIS A 998 10.83 -36.87 -24.18
CA HIS A 998 10.19 -37.09 -25.49
C HIS A 998 9.73 -35.80 -26.16
N ALA A 999 9.62 -35.81 -27.49
CA ALA A 999 9.05 -34.70 -28.24
C ALA A 999 7.56 -34.53 -27.90
N CYS A 1000 7.17 -33.34 -27.47
CA CYS A 1000 5.80 -33.13 -26.98
C CYS A 1000 4.78 -32.94 -28.09
N GLY A 1001 3.64 -33.61 -27.89
CA GLY A 1001 2.49 -33.57 -28.76
C GLY A 1001 1.26 -32.99 -28.08
N LYS A 1002 0.11 -33.20 -28.69
CA LYS A 1002 -1.18 -32.69 -28.18
C LYS A 1002 -1.52 -33.26 -26.81
N ALA A 1003 -1.20 -34.52 -26.56
CA ALA A 1003 -1.49 -35.17 -25.28
C ALA A 1003 -0.79 -34.46 -24.12
N ASP A 1004 0.48 -34.06 -24.30
CA ASP A 1004 1.25 -33.35 -23.29
C ASP A 1004 0.68 -31.94 -23.05
N LEU A 1005 0.36 -31.20 -24.12
CA LEU A 1005 -0.26 -29.87 -23.99
C LEU A 1005 -1.62 -29.93 -23.30
N ILE A 1006 -2.45 -30.93 -23.63
CA ILE A 1006 -3.74 -31.16 -22.95
C ILE A 1006 -3.51 -31.46 -21.47
N ALA A 1007 -2.51 -32.28 -21.13
CA ALA A 1007 -2.19 -32.61 -19.75
C ALA A 1007 -1.72 -31.38 -18.95
N ILE A 1008 -0.83 -30.56 -19.52
CA ILE A 1008 -0.38 -29.29 -18.91
C ILE A 1008 -1.58 -28.39 -18.60
N LEU A 1009 -2.41 -28.10 -19.60
CA LEU A 1009 -3.54 -27.17 -19.44
C LEU A 1009 -4.61 -27.70 -18.48
N THR A 1010 -4.87 -29.01 -18.52
CA THR A 1010 -5.81 -29.67 -17.59
C THR A 1010 -5.29 -29.56 -16.16
N HIS A 1011 -4.00 -29.81 -15.95
CA HIS A 1011 -3.40 -29.73 -14.63
C HIS A 1011 -3.38 -28.30 -14.10
N THR A 1012 -2.97 -27.31 -14.90
CA THR A 1012 -3.00 -25.89 -14.50
C THR A 1012 -4.40 -25.49 -14.04
N ALA A 1013 -5.45 -25.79 -14.82
CA ALA A 1013 -6.83 -25.48 -14.41
C ALA A 1013 -7.27 -26.23 -13.14
N LEU A 1014 -6.76 -27.44 -12.90
CA LEU A 1014 -7.06 -28.22 -11.70
C LEU A 1014 -6.37 -27.64 -10.45
N LEU A 1015 -5.11 -27.19 -10.59
CA LEU A 1015 -4.37 -26.54 -9.50
C LEU A 1015 -5.14 -25.33 -8.99
N THR A 1016 -5.58 -24.48 -9.92
CA THR A 1016 -6.20 -23.19 -9.59
C THR A 1016 -7.67 -23.34 -9.19
N GLY A 1017 -8.40 -24.26 -9.83
CA GLY A 1017 -9.85 -24.36 -9.70
C GLY A 1017 -10.34 -25.47 -8.77
N VAL A 1018 -9.48 -26.36 -8.26
CA VAL A 1018 -9.92 -27.50 -7.45
C VAL A 1018 -8.98 -27.76 -6.28
N ILE A 1019 -7.68 -27.95 -6.54
CA ILE A 1019 -6.73 -28.35 -5.49
C ILE A 1019 -6.54 -27.21 -4.48
N HIS A 1020 -6.43 -25.97 -4.96
CA HIS A 1020 -6.34 -24.80 -4.09
C HIS A 1020 -7.53 -24.70 -3.13
N HIS A 1021 -8.75 -24.82 -3.65
CA HIS A 1021 -9.96 -24.63 -2.85
C HIS A 1021 -10.27 -25.79 -1.91
N ALA A 1022 -9.76 -26.99 -2.19
CA ALA A 1022 -9.83 -28.10 -1.25
C ALA A 1022 -8.95 -27.89 -0.01
N LEU A 1023 -7.87 -27.11 -0.14
CA LEU A 1023 -6.89 -26.87 0.93
C LEU A 1023 -6.96 -25.46 1.52
N ASN A 1024 -7.77 -24.55 0.98
CA ASN A 1024 -7.81 -23.13 1.36
C ASN A 1024 -9.19 -22.52 1.01
N THR A 1025 -9.29 -21.20 0.90
CA THR A 1025 -10.51 -20.44 0.57
C THR A 1025 -11.66 -20.71 1.54
N GLY A 1026 -12.85 -21.02 1.03
CA GLY A 1026 -14.05 -21.21 1.83
C GLY A 1026 -14.04 -22.49 2.66
N ASP A 1027 -13.25 -23.50 2.30
CA ASP A 1027 -13.19 -24.77 3.05
C ASP A 1027 -12.68 -24.53 4.48
N MET A 1028 -11.69 -23.64 4.67
CA MET A 1028 -11.14 -23.38 6.00
C MET A 1028 -12.20 -22.90 7.01
N ILE A 1029 -13.04 -21.93 6.64
CA ILE A 1029 -14.07 -21.41 7.55
C ILE A 1029 -15.26 -22.37 7.68
N THR A 1030 -15.55 -23.20 6.67
CA THR A 1030 -16.70 -24.11 6.69
C THR A 1030 -16.41 -25.48 7.29
N THR A 1031 -15.15 -25.91 7.31
CA THR A 1031 -14.73 -27.25 7.68
C THR A 1031 -13.40 -27.28 8.44
N SER A 1032 -12.29 -27.17 7.71
CA SER A 1032 -10.95 -27.57 8.18
C SER A 1032 -10.30 -26.63 9.22
N GLY A 1033 -10.89 -25.46 9.46
CA GLY A 1033 -10.49 -24.48 10.48
C GLY A 1033 -11.55 -24.23 11.55
N THR A 1034 -12.57 -25.09 11.66
CA THR A 1034 -13.68 -24.92 12.62
C THR A 1034 -13.29 -25.24 14.07
N LEU A 1035 -13.67 -24.37 15.01
CA LEU A 1035 -13.46 -24.53 16.44
C LEU A 1035 -14.60 -25.32 17.10
N PRO A 1036 -14.31 -26.15 18.12
CA PRO A 1036 -13.04 -26.24 18.84
C PRO A 1036 -12.05 -27.28 18.27
N PHE A 1037 -12.38 -27.95 17.16
CA PHE A 1037 -11.64 -29.12 16.71
C PHE A 1037 -10.34 -28.80 15.95
N HIS A 1038 -10.30 -27.64 15.28
CA HIS A 1038 -9.19 -27.20 14.44
C HIS A 1038 -8.60 -25.84 14.89
N PRO A 1039 -8.10 -25.70 16.12
CA PRO A 1039 -7.46 -24.45 16.52
C PRO A 1039 -6.13 -24.26 15.78
N PHE A 1040 -5.76 -23.02 15.45
CA PHE A 1040 -4.44 -22.71 14.87
C PHE A 1040 -3.27 -23.09 15.78
N ALA A 1041 -3.51 -23.07 17.09
CA ALA A 1041 -2.51 -23.29 18.11
C ALA A 1041 -3.13 -23.75 19.42
N LEU A 1042 -2.32 -24.35 20.29
CA LEU A 1042 -2.66 -24.54 21.69
C LEU A 1042 -2.12 -23.39 22.57
N HIS A 1043 -2.80 -23.17 23.69
CA HIS A 1043 -2.55 -22.05 24.61
C HIS A 1043 -1.90 -22.48 25.94
N ALA A 1044 -1.60 -23.77 26.11
CA ALA A 1044 -0.88 -24.30 27.27
C ALA A 1044 0.14 -25.40 26.88
N PRO A 1045 1.23 -25.59 27.65
CA PRO A 1045 2.19 -26.66 27.41
C PRO A 1045 1.54 -28.04 27.46
N LEU A 1046 1.91 -28.92 26.52
CA LEU A 1046 1.32 -30.25 26.38
C LEU A 1046 1.36 -31.06 27.69
N PRO A 1047 0.33 -31.90 27.94
CA PRO A 1047 0.29 -32.78 29.10
C PRO A 1047 1.52 -33.69 29.19
N THR A 1048 2.03 -33.90 30.40
CA THR A 1048 3.11 -34.86 30.66
C THR A 1048 2.60 -36.26 31.04
N THR A 1049 1.32 -36.38 31.36
CA THR A 1049 0.61 -37.63 31.65
C THR A 1049 -0.79 -37.59 31.04
N LYS A 1050 -1.36 -38.76 30.76
CA LYS A 1050 -2.78 -38.91 30.38
C LYS A 1050 -3.69 -38.73 31.61
N GLY A 1051 -5.00 -38.55 31.38
CA GLY A 1051 -6.02 -38.38 32.40
C GLY A 1051 -6.67 -36.99 32.38
N LEU A 1052 -6.74 -36.34 31.22
CA LEU A 1052 -7.38 -35.03 31.07
C LEU A 1052 -8.87 -35.09 31.37
N ASN A 1053 -9.38 -34.05 32.03
CA ASN A 1053 -10.81 -33.76 32.11
C ASN A 1053 -11.19 -32.57 31.21
N ILE A 1054 -12.50 -32.36 31.03
CA ILE A 1054 -13.02 -31.32 30.12
C ILE A 1054 -12.55 -29.91 30.49
N THR A 1055 -12.47 -29.58 31.78
CA THR A 1055 -12.01 -28.26 32.24
C THR A 1055 -10.54 -28.05 31.90
N GLN A 1056 -9.71 -29.09 32.00
CA GLN A 1056 -8.32 -29.03 31.58
C GLN A 1056 -8.20 -28.89 30.06
N LEU A 1057 -9.00 -29.63 29.27
CA LEU A 1057 -9.01 -29.50 27.81
C LEU A 1057 -9.24 -28.05 27.36
N LEU A 1058 -10.21 -27.35 27.97
CA LEU A 1058 -10.51 -25.95 27.64
C LEU A 1058 -9.32 -25.00 27.86
N THR A 1059 -8.38 -25.32 28.75
CA THR A 1059 -7.18 -24.48 28.97
C THR A 1059 -6.16 -24.55 27.83
N TYR A 1060 -6.26 -25.58 26.97
CA TYR A 1060 -5.41 -25.71 25.79
C TYR A 1060 -5.99 -24.99 24.57
N LEU A 1061 -7.30 -24.77 24.55
CA LEU A 1061 -8.03 -24.17 23.43
C LEU A 1061 -7.97 -22.63 23.44
N PRO A 1062 -8.20 -21.98 22.29
CA PRO A 1062 -8.16 -20.52 22.20
C PRO A 1062 -9.23 -19.84 23.05
N GLY A 1063 -8.83 -18.83 23.82
CA GLY A 1063 -9.78 -17.98 24.54
C GLY A 1063 -10.65 -17.14 23.59
N PRO A 1064 -11.67 -16.43 24.10
CA PRO A 1064 -12.59 -15.61 23.30
C PRO A 1064 -11.95 -14.75 22.21
N ALA A 1065 -10.90 -13.99 22.55
CA ALA A 1065 -10.24 -13.09 21.60
C ALA A 1065 -9.50 -13.85 20.50
N ASP A 1066 -8.73 -14.89 20.85
CA ASP A 1066 -7.99 -15.70 19.88
C ASP A 1066 -8.95 -16.53 18.98
N ALA A 1067 -10.08 -16.99 19.53
CA ALA A 1067 -11.10 -17.73 18.78
C ALA A 1067 -11.85 -16.84 17.78
N ILE A 1068 -12.20 -15.62 18.18
CA ILE A 1068 -12.81 -14.62 17.28
C ILE A 1068 -11.80 -14.18 16.22
N PHE A 1069 -10.52 -14.01 16.59
CA PHE A 1069 -9.47 -13.72 15.63
C PHE A 1069 -9.28 -14.83 14.59
N GLN A 1070 -9.26 -16.10 15.02
CA GLN A 1070 -9.22 -17.23 14.07
C GLN A 1070 -10.43 -17.19 13.13
N LEU A 1071 -11.62 -16.94 13.65
CA LEU A 1071 -12.84 -16.87 12.84
C LEU A 1071 -12.82 -15.72 11.84
N ASP A 1072 -12.39 -14.54 12.28
CA ASP A 1072 -12.22 -13.35 11.43
C ASP A 1072 -11.23 -13.64 10.31
N LEU A 1073 -10.03 -14.12 10.66
CA LEU A 1073 -8.98 -14.45 9.70
C LEU A 1073 -9.45 -15.47 8.65
N LEU A 1074 -10.08 -16.57 9.09
CA LEU A 1074 -10.60 -17.59 8.18
C LEU A 1074 -11.70 -17.07 7.25
N SER A 1075 -12.50 -16.10 7.72
CA SER A 1075 -13.55 -15.50 6.91
C SER A 1075 -12.99 -14.65 5.78
N VAL A 1076 -11.82 -13.99 5.97
CA VAL A 1076 -11.17 -13.18 4.94
C VAL A 1076 -10.83 -14.03 3.71
N PHE A 1077 -10.52 -15.32 3.85
CA PHE A 1077 -10.25 -16.22 2.71
C PHE A 1077 -11.48 -16.67 1.93
N ASN A 1078 -12.69 -16.40 2.43
CA ASN A 1078 -13.90 -16.81 1.74
C ASN A 1078 -14.29 -15.82 0.62
N ARG A 1079 -14.97 -16.30 -0.43
CA ARG A 1079 -15.40 -15.47 -1.57
C ARG A 1079 -16.86 -15.73 -1.99
N PRO A 1080 -17.85 -15.60 -1.09
CA PRO A 1080 -19.24 -15.91 -1.42
C PRO A 1080 -19.82 -14.98 -2.50
N GLN A 1081 -19.24 -13.79 -2.72
CA GLN A 1081 -19.65 -12.88 -3.78
C GLN A 1081 -19.40 -13.42 -5.20
N TYR A 1082 -18.50 -14.39 -5.39
CA TYR A 1082 -18.17 -14.92 -6.72
C TYR A 1082 -19.35 -15.61 -7.38
N ALA A 1083 -20.22 -16.25 -6.61
CA ALA A 1083 -21.47 -16.83 -7.10
C ALA A 1083 -22.38 -15.77 -7.73
N ALA A 1084 -22.52 -14.61 -7.10
CA ALA A 1084 -23.35 -13.51 -7.62
C ALA A 1084 -22.71 -12.79 -8.81
N GLN A 1085 -21.40 -12.89 -8.98
CA GLN A 1085 -20.63 -12.22 -10.02
C GLN A 1085 -20.34 -13.11 -11.24
N ASN A 1086 -20.84 -14.34 -11.27
CA ASN A 1086 -20.49 -15.35 -12.27
C ASN A 1086 -18.96 -15.53 -12.43
N ARG A 1087 -18.22 -15.45 -11.32
CA ARG A 1087 -16.77 -15.67 -11.31
C ARG A 1087 -16.40 -17.09 -10.88
N THR A 1088 -17.36 -18.02 -10.90
CA THR A 1088 -17.16 -19.35 -10.34
C THR A 1088 -16.50 -20.34 -11.30
N LEU A 1089 -16.11 -21.53 -10.84
CA LEU A 1089 -15.58 -22.62 -11.68
C LEU A 1089 -16.55 -23.02 -12.81
N VAL A 1090 -17.85 -22.96 -12.53
CA VAL A 1090 -18.90 -23.17 -13.55
C VAL A 1090 -18.79 -22.15 -14.68
N HIS A 1091 -18.37 -20.92 -14.36
CA HIS A 1091 -18.26 -19.80 -15.27
C HIS A 1091 -16.81 -19.48 -15.67
N ALA A 1092 -15.89 -20.43 -15.42
CA ALA A 1092 -14.46 -20.29 -15.70
C ALA A 1092 -14.17 -19.66 -17.07
N TYR A 1093 -14.88 -20.15 -18.09
CA TYR A 1093 -14.68 -19.78 -19.50
C TYR A 1093 -15.92 -19.08 -20.09
N ASN A 1094 -16.96 -18.81 -19.29
CA ASN A 1094 -18.22 -18.20 -19.71
C ASN A 1094 -18.17 -16.66 -19.65
N ASP A 1095 -17.14 -16.05 -20.22
CA ASP A 1095 -17.06 -14.60 -20.34
C ASP A 1095 -17.12 -14.18 -21.81
N ALA A 1096 -17.98 -13.21 -22.14
CA ALA A 1096 -18.20 -12.80 -23.52
C ALA A 1096 -16.93 -12.18 -24.15
N SER A 1097 -16.12 -11.47 -23.37
CA SER A 1097 -14.87 -10.88 -23.86
C SER A 1097 -13.79 -11.96 -24.03
N PHE A 1098 -13.75 -12.95 -23.15
CA PHE A 1098 -12.90 -14.14 -23.29
C PHE A 1098 -13.27 -14.94 -24.55
N LEU A 1099 -14.53 -15.36 -24.68
CA LEU A 1099 -14.98 -16.18 -25.81
C LEU A 1099 -14.85 -15.49 -27.17
N SER A 1100 -14.98 -14.16 -27.21
CA SER A 1100 -14.83 -13.39 -28.45
C SER A 1100 -13.44 -13.51 -29.10
N GLN A 1101 -12.43 -13.94 -28.33
CA GLN A 1101 -11.05 -14.10 -28.80
C GLN A 1101 -10.81 -15.43 -29.52
N PHE A 1102 -11.73 -16.38 -29.43
CA PHE A 1102 -11.56 -17.75 -29.91
C PHE A 1102 -12.50 -18.08 -31.08
N ASN A 1103 -12.23 -19.19 -31.75
CA ASN A 1103 -13.12 -19.69 -32.80
C ASN A 1103 -14.39 -20.36 -32.22
N GLU A 1104 -15.38 -20.59 -33.09
CA GLU A 1104 -16.68 -21.16 -32.70
C GLU A 1104 -16.57 -22.52 -31.99
N GLN A 1105 -15.54 -23.32 -32.30
CA GLN A 1105 -15.35 -24.63 -31.66
C GLN A 1105 -15.04 -24.50 -30.17
N VAL A 1106 -14.32 -23.45 -29.76
CA VAL A 1106 -14.07 -23.17 -28.34
C VAL A 1106 -15.35 -22.71 -27.64
N THR A 1107 -16.19 -21.92 -28.29
CA THR A 1107 -17.51 -21.52 -27.77
C THR A 1107 -18.43 -22.73 -27.55
N VAL A 1108 -18.41 -23.70 -28.48
CA VAL A 1108 -19.15 -24.96 -28.32
C VAL A 1108 -18.58 -25.80 -27.17
N ALA A 1109 -17.25 -25.87 -27.06
CA ALA A 1109 -16.59 -26.58 -25.97
C ALA A 1109 -16.91 -25.98 -24.59
N GLU A 1110 -16.97 -24.65 -24.48
CA GLU A 1110 -17.36 -23.95 -23.25
C GLU A 1110 -18.78 -24.32 -22.82
N ALA A 1111 -19.74 -24.36 -23.75
CA ALA A 1111 -21.11 -24.71 -23.41
C ALA A 1111 -21.20 -26.13 -22.82
N GLY A 1112 -20.43 -27.08 -23.37
CA GLY A 1112 -20.31 -28.44 -22.85
C GLY A 1112 -19.64 -28.49 -21.47
N TYR A 1113 -18.55 -27.73 -21.29
CA TYR A 1113 -17.88 -27.56 -19.99
C TYR A 1113 -18.84 -27.06 -18.92
N ARG A 1114 -19.54 -25.95 -19.21
CA ARG A 1114 -20.44 -25.30 -18.27
C ARG A 1114 -21.59 -26.22 -17.89
N GLN A 1115 -22.21 -26.91 -18.84
CA GLN A 1115 -23.25 -27.89 -18.55
C GLN A 1115 -22.75 -29.03 -17.65
N GLY A 1116 -21.53 -29.52 -17.90
CA GLY A 1116 -20.88 -30.51 -17.05
C GLY A 1116 -20.69 -30.00 -15.62
N MET A 1117 -20.13 -28.80 -15.46
CA MET A 1117 -19.90 -28.17 -14.16
C MET A 1117 -21.21 -27.83 -13.42
N GLU A 1118 -22.26 -27.38 -14.13
CA GLU A 1118 -23.59 -27.14 -13.56
C GLU A 1118 -24.19 -28.44 -12.99
N THR A 1119 -24.01 -29.56 -13.71
CA THR A 1119 -24.49 -30.88 -13.28
C THR A 1119 -23.78 -31.33 -12.00
N ILE A 1120 -22.45 -31.24 -11.97
CA ILE A 1120 -21.63 -31.58 -10.79
C ILE A 1120 -22.00 -30.69 -9.61
N GLY A 1121 -22.09 -29.37 -9.82
CA GLY A 1121 -22.46 -28.43 -8.77
C GLY A 1121 -23.86 -28.66 -8.20
N ALA A 1122 -24.81 -29.11 -9.02
CA ALA A 1122 -26.14 -29.48 -8.55
C ALA A 1122 -26.13 -30.73 -7.67
N GLU A 1123 -25.32 -31.73 -8.02
CA GLU A 1123 -25.12 -32.95 -7.22
C GLU A 1123 -24.54 -32.61 -5.85
N ILE A 1124 -23.47 -31.83 -5.81
CA ILE A 1124 -22.79 -31.43 -4.57
C ILE A 1124 -23.71 -30.60 -3.65
N ARG A 1125 -24.43 -29.61 -4.21
CA ARG A 1125 -25.38 -28.81 -3.42
C ARG A 1125 -26.52 -29.64 -2.85
N GLY A 1126 -26.91 -30.72 -3.53
CA GLY A 1126 -27.96 -31.64 -3.13
C GLY A 1126 -27.54 -32.68 -2.08
N ARG A 1127 -26.26 -32.73 -1.69
CA ARG A 1127 -25.77 -33.70 -0.71
C ARG A 1127 -26.41 -33.51 0.66
N GLY A 1128 -26.66 -34.64 1.30
CA GLY A 1128 -27.11 -34.77 2.67
C GLY A 1128 -26.60 -36.07 3.25
N PHE A 1129 -27.12 -36.44 4.42
CA PHE A 1129 -26.84 -37.73 5.04
C PHE A 1129 -27.73 -38.83 4.47
N ASP A 1130 -27.15 -40.01 4.29
CA ASP A 1130 -27.86 -41.26 4.02
C ASP A 1130 -28.54 -41.82 5.28
N ALA A 1131 -29.10 -43.03 5.18
CA ALA A 1131 -29.84 -43.65 6.29
C ALA A 1131 -28.92 -44.02 7.48
N GLU A 1132 -27.63 -44.14 7.23
CA GLU A 1132 -26.59 -44.43 8.20
C GLU A 1132 -26.02 -43.15 8.85
N GLY A 1133 -26.50 -41.97 8.45
CA GLY A 1133 -26.01 -40.68 8.94
C GLY A 1133 -24.69 -40.27 8.29
N LEU A 1134 -24.36 -40.80 7.11
CA LEU A 1134 -23.11 -40.54 6.40
C LEU A 1134 -23.36 -39.82 5.07
N SER A 1135 -22.41 -38.99 4.64
CA SER A 1135 -22.33 -38.40 3.31
C SER A 1135 -21.00 -38.79 2.71
N GLN A 1136 -21.00 -39.51 1.58
CA GLN A 1136 -19.78 -40.11 1.01
C GLN A 1136 -18.96 -40.89 2.07
N GLY A 1137 -19.65 -41.65 2.93
CA GLY A 1137 -19.02 -42.42 4.00
C GLY A 1137 -18.44 -41.59 5.17
N MET A 1138 -18.69 -40.27 5.21
CA MET A 1138 -18.26 -39.36 6.27
C MET A 1138 -19.42 -38.92 7.16
N PRO A 1139 -19.21 -38.69 8.46
CA PRO A 1139 -20.23 -38.13 9.35
C PRO A 1139 -20.38 -36.61 9.21
N PHE A 1140 -20.01 -36.04 8.06
CA PHE A 1140 -20.27 -34.65 7.69
C PHE A 1140 -20.48 -34.54 6.18
N VAL A 1141 -21.19 -33.50 5.75
CA VAL A 1141 -21.49 -33.24 4.33
C VAL A 1141 -20.43 -32.30 3.78
N TRP A 1142 -19.37 -32.86 3.20
CA TRP A 1142 -18.34 -32.07 2.55
C TRP A 1142 -18.81 -31.58 1.18
N LYS A 1143 -18.82 -30.26 1.00
CA LYS A 1143 -19.22 -29.64 -0.28
C LYS A 1143 -18.04 -29.08 -1.06
N ASN A 1144 -16.88 -28.92 -0.42
CA ASN A 1144 -15.68 -28.30 -1.01
C ASN A 1144 -15.98 -26.93 -1.67
N ARG A 1145 -17.13 -26.34 -1.31
CA ARG A 1145 -17.77 -25.12 -1.84
C ARG A 1145 -17.56 -24.87 -3.35
N LEU A 1146 -17.59 -25.95 -4.15
CA LEU A 1146 -17.37 -25.95 -5.60
C LEU A 1146 -18.37 -25.04 -6.37
N ASP A 1147 -19.46 -24.66 -5.73
CA ASP A 1147 -20.48 -23.73 -6.22
C ASP A 1147 -20.13 -22.24 -6.06
N ILE A 1148 -19.10 -21.90 -5.27
CA ILE A 1148 -18.58 -20.53 -5.08
C ILE A 1148 -17.08 -20.39 -5.38
N ILE A 1149 -16.41 -21.47 -5.80
CA ILE A 1149 -15.00 -21.47 -6.23
C ILE A 1149 -14.77 -20.45 -7.33
N GLY A 1150 -13.83 -19.52 -7.15
CA GLY A 1150 -13.46 -18.52 -8.15
C GLY A 1150 -12.61 -19.04 -9.31
N VAL A 1151 -12.64 -18.35 -10.45
CA VAL A 1151 -11.61 -18.46 -11.51
C VAL A 1151 -11.04 -17.07 -11.79
N GLY A 1152 -9.73 -16.93 -11.58
CA GLY A 1152 -8.99 -15.70 -11.80
C GLY A 1152 -8.91 -14.82 -10.55
N VAL A 1153 -7.68 -14.65 -10.09
CA VAL A 1153 -7.23 -14.10 -8.80
C VAL A 1153 -7.41 -15.10 -7.67
N LEU A 1154 -6.50 -16.09 -7.61
CA LEU A 1154 -6.11 -16.56 -6.29
C LEU A 1154 -5.13 -15.51 -5.76
N ALA A 1155 -5.29 -15.09 -4.52
CA ALA A 1155 -4.30 -14.28 -3.85
C ALA A 1155 -4.47 -14.46 -2.33
N CYS A 1156 -3.37 -14.42 -1.56
CA CYS A 1156 -3.36 -14.64 -0.12
C CYS A 1156 -2.72 -13.50 0.66
N GLU A 1157 -3.32 -13.40 1.82
CA GLU A 1157 -3.57 -12.27 2.68
C GLU A 1157 -2.57 -12.23 3.85
N MET A 1158 -1.91 -13.33 4.15
CA MET A 1158 -1.23 -13.56 5.44
C MET A 1158 0.23 -13.04 5.52
N ILE A 1159 0.86 -12.44 4.48
CA ILE A 1159 2.14 -11.68 4.69
C ILE A 1159 1.97 -10.20 4.94
N GLY A 1160 0.85 -9.61 4.52
CA GLY A 1160 0.43 -8.35 5.11
C GLY A 1160 0.25 -8.45 6.63
N LEU A 1161 -0.10 -9.64 7.14
CA LEU A 1161 -0.33 -9.93 8.56
C LEU A 1161 0.88 -10.53 9.29
N LEU A 1162 1.79 -11.27 8.64
CA LEU A 1162 3.05 -11.74 9.25
C LEU A 1162 4.15 -10.67 9.29
N LEU A 1163 4.07 -9.64 8.43
CA LEU A 1163 4.97 -8.47 8.45
C LEU A 1163 4.44 -7.33 9.34
N LYS A 1164 3.19 -7.43 9.82
CA LYS A 1164 2.63 -6.60 10.89
C LYS A 1164 2.79 -7.30 12.24
#